data_AF-A0A7E5VTS8-F1
#
_entry.id   AF-A0A7E5VTS8-F1
#
_cell.length_a   1.000
_cell.length_b   1.000
_cell.length_c   1.000
_cell.angle_alpha   90.00
_cell.angle_beta   90.00
_cell.angle_gamma   90.00
#
_symmetry.space_group_name_H-M   'P 1'
#
loop_
_entity.id
_entity.type
_entity.pdbx_description
1 polymer ?
#
loop_
_entity_poly.entity_id
_entity_poly.type
_entity_poly.pdbx_seq_one_letter_code
_entity_poly.pdbx_strand_id
1 'polypeptide(L)'
;MQFSFFADTMDTARICLTLALCCLVEGIHLNYRTNLPQLLLDTNPSLHLSGPGAAFAKIAAFGPIPARLPVNGFGFSNPPPPLGSTVDPATQTCGLSPPFCTKSRYRSIDGNCNNLQRPSWGMPQTPYGRLALYNYADGISALTRARSGRPLPNARDISLTLFPDRQLVDPIWNLNTQQWGQILAHDMSLTAGVVQSHRDPVTCCDDNGRLTADVTTNPVCAPLLIPPNDPVHSPQGTQCMNFVRTGTTRDRGCTAPNAPAEPISTVTAFMDLSLVYGSSLGQSDPIRARRGGRLLTTVRSGREWPPQDPNITITCESAQSPNEPCYLAGDIRVNQNPQLTVLQVMLLREHNRIADTLAQYNPHWNDEVLYQEARRIHIAEIQHINYYEYLPILLGFENMVKNKLIYPGAPSYINDYNPGVDPSILDEHATAAFRHFHTLIRGYLKLVSENRDLQAAVRMSDWFNRPLLLELDNTFDSLARGLTVQKQSYSDQFWDAEVTQFLFKRNNTFGGDLRATDIQRGRDHGLGSYIATRAACGLPAPKSFHDMLDFISQENVAVLQSMYESPDDVELVVAGSLERLVPGALAGPTFLCILTEQFYRTRVGDRYFYENGADPDTAFTPSQLQAIRKGASMARILCDNGDAIRAMQPRAFELISPQNKLVPCNQLPFIDLTLWQDVRGHF
;
A
#
# COMPACT_ATOMS: atom_id res chain seq x y z
N MET A 1 64.06 -1.23 20.00
CA MET A 1 63.85 -0.61 21.33
C MET A 1 62.67 0.35 21.17
N GLN A 2 61.46 -0.03 21.62
CA GLN A 2 60.93 0.15 22.99
C GLN A 2 60.82 1.63 23.41
N PHE A 3 59.75 2.16 24.01
CA PHE A 3 58.33 1.78 24.24
C PHE A 3 57.74 2.94 25.12
N SER A 4 56.40 3.10 25.12
CA SER A 4 55.53 3.64 26.20
C SER A 4 55.69 5.13 26.63
N PHE A 5 54.70 5.87 27.15
CA PHE A 5 53.47 5.60 27.91
C PHE A 5 52.43 6.73 27.66
N PHE A 6 51.13 6.40 27.60
CA PHE A 6 49.98 7.11 28.20
C PHE A 6 48.67 6.51 27.64
N ALA A 7 48.24 5.40 28.22
CA ALA A 7 46.91 4.79 28.01
C ALA A 7 46.54 4.05 29.30
N ASP A 8 46.02 4.76 30.31
CA ASP A 8 45.64 4.12 31.58
C ASP A 8 44.49 4.81 32.35
N THR A 9 43.70 5.67 31.69
CA THR A 9 42.53 6.32 32.33
C THR A 9 41.19 6.04 31.66
N MET A 10 41.14 5.30 30.54
CA MET A 10 39.88 4.98 29.84
C MET A 10 39.27 3.60 30.19
N ASP A 11 40.02 2.68 30.82
CA ASP A 11 39.52 1.32 31.06
C ASP A 11 38.78 1.13 32.40
N THR A 12 39.06 1.97 33.41
CA THR A 12 38.33 1.90 34.69
C THR A 12 36.87 2.39 34.56
N ALA A 13 36.62 3.34 33.66
CA ALA A 13 35.26 3.83 33.37
C ALA A 13 34.42 2.80 32.60
N ARG A 14 35.04 2.01 31.71
CA ARG A 14 34.35 0.94 30.97
C ARG A 14 33.95 -0.23 31.87
N ILE A 15 34.77 -0.58 32.86
CA ILE A 15 34.47 -1.68 33.79
C ILE A 15 33.31 -1.32 34.73
N CYS A 16 33.26 -0.09 35.25
CA CYS A 16 32.14 0.36 36.08
C CYS A 16 30.82 0.48 35.29
N LEU A 17 30.88 0.92 34.03
CA LEU A 17 29.70 1.03 33.17
C LEU A 17 29.15 -0.36 32.79
N THR A 18 30.03 -1.32 32.50
CA THR A 18 29.64 -2.70 32.12
C THR A 18 29.03 -3.46 33.31
N LEU A 19 29.56 -3.28 34.52
CA LEU A 19 28.99 -3.87 35.74
C LEU A 19 27.64 -3.23 36.14
N ALA A 20 27.45 -1.93 35.90
CA ALA A 20 26.15 -1.27 36.12
C ALA A 20 25.09 -1.74 35.11
N LEU A 21 25.48 -2.03 33.86
CA LEU A 21 24.59 -2.57 32.83
C LEU A 21 24.19 -4.03 33.09
N CYS A 22 25.06 -4.86 33.68
CA CYS A 22 24.74 -6.25 34.01
C CYS A 22 23.82 -6.42 35.24
N CYS A 23 23.64 -5.40 36.09
CA CYS A 23 22.69 -5.49 37.21
C CYS A 23 21.23 -5.17 36.83
N LEU A 24 20.99 -4.60 35.65
CA LEU A 24 19.65 -4.18 35.21
C LEU A 24 18.97 -5.16 34.26
N VAL A 25 19.68 -6.18 33.78
CA VAL A 25 19.16 -7.19 32.87
C VAL A 25 19.56 -8.55 33.42
N GLU A 26 18.55 -9.33 33.85
CA GLU A 26 18.65 -10.70 34.38
C GLU A 26 19.25 -10.90 35.78
N GLY A 27 18.56 -10.43 36.83
CA GLY A 27 18.50 -11.14 38.12
C GLY A 27 19.81 -11.60 38.81
N ILE A 28 20.94 -10.92 38.61
CA ILE A 28 22.21 -11.19 39.32
C ILE A 28 22.23 -10.42 40.64
N HIS A 29 22.29 -11.13 41.77
CA HIS A 29 22.48 -10.51 43.09
C HIS A 29 23.97 -10.34 43.40
N LEU A 30 24.45 -9.09 43.45
CA LEU A 30 25.73 -8.73 44.04
C LEU A 30 25.52 -8.37 45.52
N ASN A 31 26.16 -9.11 46.42
CA ASN A 31 26.22 -8.78 47.85
C ASN A 31 27.59 -8.15 48.16
N TYR A 32 27.61 -6.89 48.61
CA TYR A 32 28.80 -6.28 49.21
C TYR A 32 28.43 -5.59 50.52
N ARG A 33 29.13 -5.98 51.60
CA ARG A 33 29.08 -5.31 52.91
C ARG A 33 30.29 -4.37 53.05
N THR A 34 30.03 -3.21 53.66
CA THR A 34 30.95 -2.26 54.34
C THR A 34 31.65 -1.11 53.57
N ASN A 35 31.86 -0.03 54.34
CA ASN A 35 32.08 1.38 54.01
C ASN A 35 33.42 1.73 53.32
N LEU A 36 33.42 2.81 52.52
CA LEU A 36 34.60 3.64 52.18
C LEU A 36 35.33 4.09 53.47
N PRO A 37 36.68 4.25 53.52
CA PRO A 37 37.63 4.45 52.42
C PRO A 37 38.99 3.74 52.61
N GLN A 38 39.36 2.77 51.77
CA GLN A 38 40.76 2.35 51.59
C GLN A 38 40.83 1.38 50.40
N LEU A 39 41.26 1.86 49.23
CA LEU A 39 41.60 0.98 48.11
C LEU A 39 42.76 1.57 47.31
N LEU A 40 43.91 1.66 47.97
CA LEU A 40 45.21 1.62 47.32
C LEU A 40 45.89 0.38 47.90
N LEU A 41 46.32 -0.52 47.02
CA LEU A 41 47.08 -1.74 47.31
C LEU A 41 46.23 -2.90 47.83
N ASP A 42 45.71 -3.74 46.93
CA ASP A 42 46.12 -5.14 46.93
C ASP A 42 45.67 -5.87 45.66
N THR A 43 46.55 -6.73 45.17
CA THR A 43 46.35 -7.62 44.03
C THR A 43 45.50 -8.82 44.45
N ASN A 44 44.38 -9.04 43.75
CA ASN A 44 43.44 -10.17 43.84
C ASN A 44 42.47 -10.22 45.03
N PRO A 45 41.15 -10.04 44.77
CA PRO A 45 40.11 -10.76 45.47
C PRO A 45 39.26 -11.62 44.51
N SER A 46 39.02 -12.85 44.92
CA SER A 46 38.22 -13.88 44.26
C SER A 46 36.73 -13.52 44.23
N LEU A 47 36.18 -13.33 43.03
CA LEU A 47 34.75 -13.15 42.79
C LEU A 47 34.06 -14.52 42.62
N HIS A 48 33.11 -14.85 43.50
CA HIS A 48 32.28 -16.06 43.38
C HIS A 48 30.95 -15.74 42.68
N LEU A 49 30.76 -16.26 41.46
CA LEU A 49 29.52 -16.19 40.69
C LEU A 49 28.75 -17.51 40.80
N SER A 50 27.45 -17.46 41.07
CA SER A 50 26.55 -18.63 41.06
C SER A 50 25.22 -18.27 40.40
N GLY A 51 24.66 -19.22 39.62
CA GLY A 51 23.42 -19.06 38.84
C GLY A 51 23.50 -19.73 37.45
N PRO A 52 22.37 -19.90 36.73
CA PRO A 52 22.30 -20.66 35.48
C PRO A 52 23.18 -20.13 34.33
N GLY A 53 23.59 -18.86 34.41
CA GLY A 53 24.49 -18.20 33.45
C GLY A 53 25.99 -18.28 33.78
N ALA A 54 26.39 -18.90 34.89
CA ALA A 54 27.80 -18.88 35.34
C ALA A 54 28.78 -19.61 34.41
N ALA A 55 28.29 -20.45 33.48
CA ALA A 55 29.11 -21.16 32.50
C ALA A 55 29.56 -20.29 31.31
N PHE A 56 28.82 -19.23 30.96
CA PHE A 56 29.15 -18.38 29.81
C PHE A 56 30.25 -17.35 30.10
N ALA A 57 30.38 -16.89 31.35
CA ALA A 57 31.38 -15.88 31.72
C ALA A 57 32.82 -16.44 31.86
N LYS A 58 33.01 -17.76 31.98
CA LYS A 58 34.33 -18.38 32.12
C LYS A 58 35.08 -18.63 30.80
N ILE A 59 34.40 -18.58 29.65
CA ILE A 59 34.99 -18.91 28.34
C ILE A 59 35.54 -17.65 27.63
N ALA A 60 35.08 -16.45 27.99
CA ALA A 60 35.49 -15.22 27.31
C ALA A 60 36.79 -14.58 27.84
N ALA A 61 37.32 -15.01 29.00
CA ALA A 61 38.42 -14.30 29.66
C ALA A 61 39.80 -14.96 29.51
N PHE A 62 39.94 -16.29 29.45
CA PHE A 62 41.26 -16.94 29.40
C PHE A 62 41.20 -18.34 28.75
N GLY A 63 41.65 -18.48 27.50
CA GLY A 63 41.84 -19.79 26.86
C GLY A 63 42.46 -19.71 25.45
N PRO A 64 43.41 -20.60 25.08
CA PRO A 64 44.14 -20.51 23.81
C PRO A 64 43.33 -21.05 22.63
N ILE A 65 43.53 -20.47 21.45
CA ILE A 65 42.89 -20.81 20.17
C ILE A 65 43.24 -22.25 19.74
N PRO A 66 42.28 -23.15 19.48
CA PRO A 66 42.51 -24.36 18.71
C PRO A 66 41.78 -24.38 17.37
N ALA A 67 42.30 -25.23 16.49
CA ALA A 67 42.09 -25.35 15.07
C ALA A 67 40.64 -25.58 14.60
N ARG A 68 40.37 -25.08 13.39
CA ARG A 68 39.13 -25.23 12.60
C ARG A 68 38.67 -26.69 12.49
N LEU A 69 37.41 -26.94 12.83
CA LEU A 69 36.60 -28.05 12.31
C LEU A 69 35.58 -27.49 11.31
N PRO A 70 35.26 -28.19 10.20
CA PRO A 70 34.33 -27.70 9.20
C PRO A 70 32.90 -27.96 9.64
N VAL A 71 32.09 -26.90 9.78
CA VAL A 71 30.65 -26.99 9.97
C VAL A 71 29.98 -26.46 8.70
N ASN A 72 29.36 -27.36 7.94
CA ASN A 72 28.41 -27.01 6.88
C ASN A 72 27.09 -26.61 7.55
N GLY A 73 26.75 -25.32 7.48
CA GLY A 73 25.48 -24.77 7.89
C GLY A 73 25.38 -23.30 7.48
N PHE A 74 24.63 -23.03 6.41
CA PHE A 74 24.32 -21.66 5.99
C PHE A 74 23.30 -21.06 6.97
N GLY A 75 23.78 -20.26 7.92
CA GLY A 75 22.97 -19.41 8.77
C GLY A 75 23.58 -18.01 8.79
N PHE A 76 23.08 -17.11 7.96
CA PHE A 76 23.41 -15.69 8.02
C PHE A 76 22.36 -14.97 8.88
N SER A 77 22.58 -14.93 10.18
CA SER A 77 21.99 -13.90 11.06
C SER A 77 22.99 -12.76 11.15
N ASN A 78 22.73 -11.63 10.49
CA ASN A 78 23.58 -10.44 10.58
C ASN A 78 23.24 -9.64 11.85
N PRO A 79 24.24 -9.02 12.51
CA PRO A 79 24.02 -8.06 13.60
C PRO A 79 23.42 -6.74 13.05
N PRO A 80 22.75 -5.94 13.90
CA PRO A 80 22.09 -4.69 13.48
C PRO A 80 23.10 -3.61 13.06
N PRO A 81 22.74 -2.71 12.13
CA PRO A 81 23.60 -1.62 11.68
C PRO A 81 23.69 -0.47 12.71
N PRO A 82 24.77 0.35 12.66
CA PRO A 82 24.96 1.49 13.54
C PRO A 82 24.01 2.67 13.24
N LEU A 83 23.84 3.56 14.23
CA LEU A 83 23.00 4.77 14.16
C LEU A 83 23.26 5.62 12.92
N GLY A 84 22.23 5.78 12.06
CA GLY A 84 22.24 6.65 10.87
C GLY A 84 21.84 5.99 9.54
N SER A 85 21.59 4.68 9.49
CA SER A 85 21.17 4.00 8.26
C SER A 85 19.65 4.12 8.01
N THR A 86 19.26 4.80 6.94
CA THR A 86 17.86 5.02 6.51
C THR A 86 17.24 3.86 5.73
N VAL A 87 17.77 2.63 5.82
CA VAL A 87 17.23 1.46 5.11
C VAL A 87 17.11 0.29 6.07
N ASP A 88 15.87 -0.08 6.39
CA ASP A 88 15.54 -1.27 7.17
C ASP A 88 16.05 -2.53 6.43
N PRO A 89 16.93 -3.35 7.02
CA PRO A 89 17.43 -4.58 6.40
C PRO A 89 16.32 -5.53 5.91
N ALA A 90 15.12 -5.50 6.51
CA ALA A 90 13.98 -6.29 6.04
C ALA A 90 13.56 -5.91 4.60
N THR A 91 13.80 -4.66 4.18
CA THR A 91 13.50 -4.16 2.83
C THR A 91 14.46 -4.66 1.75
N GLN A 92 15.52 -5.38 2.12
CA GLN A 92 16.49 -5.99 1.19
C GLN A 92 16.28 -7.50 1.02
N THR A 93 15.21 -8.06 1.58
CA THR A 93 14.88 -9.49 1.52
C THR A 93 13.80 -9.76 0.47
N CYS A 94 13.49 -11.02 0.15
CA CYS A 94 12.33 -11.38 -0.68
C CYS A 94 11.23 -12.08 0.13
N GLY A 95 10.99 -11.56 1.34
CA GLY A 95 10.09 -12.14 2.32
C GLY A 95 10.79 -13.28 3.08
N LEU A 96 11.10 -13.03 4.35
CA LEU A 96 11.64 -14.05 5.23
C LEU A 96 10.48 -14.78 5.90
N SER A 97 10.25 -16.03 5.50
CA SER A 97 9.25 -16.87 6.17
C SER A 97 9.63 -17.02 7.65
N PRO A 98 8.72 -16.76 8.60
CA PRO A 98 8.97 -17.11 9.99
C PRO A 98 9.19 -18.62 10.13
N PRO A 99 10.05 -19.06 11.07
CA PRO A 99 10.40 -20.47 11.24
C PRO A 99 9.23 -21.32 11.77
N PHE A 100 8.30 -20.70 12.48
CA PHE A 100 7.06 -21.32 12.95
C PHE A 100 5.96 -20.26 13.06
N CYS A 101 4.71 -20.71 13.02
CA CYS A 101 3.55 -19.86 13.23
C CYS A 101 2.87 -20.17 14.54
N THR A 102 2.73 -19.16 15.39
CA THR A 102 1.87 -19.24 16.57
C THR A 102 0.44 -18.92 16.16
N LYS A 103 -0.51 -19.78 16.51
CA LYS A 103 -1.93 -19.47 16.32
C LYS A 103 -2.27 -18.23 17.15
N SER A 104 -2.76 -17.18 16.49
CA SER A 104 -3.07 -15.89 17.10
C SER A 104 -4.47 -15.44 16.70
N ARG A 105 -5.17 -14.81 17.65
CA ARG A 105 -6.45 -14.12 17.42
C ARG A 105 -6.32 -12.93 16.48
N TYR A 106 -5.16 -12.26 16.48
CA TYR A 106 -4.91 -11.05 15.69
C TYR A 106 -3.94 -11.34 14.54
N ARG A 107 -4.14 -10.62 13.43
CA ARG A 107 -3.19 -10.57 12.31
C ARG A 107 -1.88 -9.95 12.78
N SER A 108 -0.74 -10.44 12.29
CA SER A 108 0.50 -9.68 12.41
C SER A 108 0.43 -8.38 11.58
N ILE A 109 1.38 -7.49 11.79
CA ILE A 109 1.47 -6.23 11.02
C ILE A 109 1.97 -6.48 9.59
N ASP A 110 2.85 -7.45 9.41
CA ASP A 110 3.43 -7.85 8.12
C ASP A 110 2.65 -8.97 7.42
N GLY A 111 1.45 -9.31 7.90
CA GLY A 111 0.62 -10.38 7.30
C GLY A 111 1.18 -11.81 7.43
N ASN A 112 2.34 -12.00 8.07
CA ASN A 112 2.91 -13.32 8.29
C ASN A 112 1.95 -14.25 9.04
N CYS A 113 2.09 -15.56 8.79
CA CYS A 113 1.27 -16.58 9.45
C CYS A 113 -0.25 -16.42 9.27
N ASN A 114 -0.70 -15.64 8.28
CA ASN A 114 -2.08 -15.73 7.80
C ASN A 114 -2.34 -17.17 7.32
N ASN A 115 -1.51 -17.64 6.38
CA ASN A 115 -1.49 -19.04 5.99
C ASN A 115 -0.51 -19.84 6.87
N LEU A 116 -1.04 -20.75 7.69
CA LEU A 116 -0.23 -21.56 8.62
C LEU A 116 0.64 -22.62 7.93
N GLN A 117 0.33 -23.00 6.69
CA GLN A 117 1.09 -24.00 5.91
C GLN A 117 2.15 -23.34 5.00
N ARG A 118 1.96 -22.06 4.68
CA ARG A 118 2.84 -21.22 3.86
C ARG A 118 2.96 -19.84 4.51
N PRO A 119 3.75 -19.71 5.59
CA PRO A 119 3.74 -18.50 6.43
C PRO A 119 4.08 -17.19 5.74
N SER A 120 4.77 -17.24 4.58
CA SER A 120 5.16 -16.08 3.78
C SER A 120 4.13 -15.60 2.77
N TRP A 121 3.05 -16.35 2.54
CA TRP A 121 2.02 -15.97 1.57
C TRP A 121 1.27 -14.72 1.99
N GLY A 122 1.33 -13.69 1.15
CA GLY A 122 0.72 -12.38 1.39
C GLY A 122 1.55 -11.43 2.26
N MET A 123 2.78 -11.80 2.64
CA MET A 123 3.72 -10.90 3.33
C MET A 123 4.25 -9.80 2.40
N PRO A 124 4.63 -8.63 2.93
CA PRO A 124 5.37 -7.63 2.17
C PRO A 124 6.77 -8.15 1.81
N GLN A 125 7.43 -7.41 0.92
CA GLN A 125 8.74 -7.73 0.36
C GLN A 125 8.74 -9.06 -0.40
N THR A 126 7.60 -9.54 -0.88
CA THR A 126 7.47 -10.76 -1.69
C THR A 126 7.13 -10.45 -3.15
N PRO A 127 7.41 -11.36 -4.08
CA PRO A 127 7.04 -11.18 -5.49
C PRO A 127 5.52 -11.08 -5.70
N TYR A 128 5.11 -10.33 -6.72
CA TYR A 128 3.73 -10.42 -7.22
C TYR A 128 3.43 -11.82 -7.78
N GLY A 129 2.18 -12.26 -7.63
CA GLY A 129 1.66 -13.42 -8.34
C GLY A 129 1.49 -13.13 -9.85
N ARG A 130 1.26 -14.17 -10.64
CA ARG A 130 1.16 -14.06 -12.11
C ARG A 130 0.01 -14.89 -12.67
N LEU A 131 -0.71 -14.33 -13.63
CA LEU A 131 -1.67 -15.07 -14.47
C LEU A 131 -1.03 -15.55 -15.77
N ALA A 132 -0.18 -14.72 -16.37
CA ALA A 132 0.53 -15.01 -17.60
C ALA A 132 2.05 -14.98 -17.38
N LEU A 133 2.76 -15.73 -18.23
CA LEU A 133 4.22 -15.81 -18.21
C LEU A 133 4.86 -14.43 -18.44
N TYR A 134 6.08 -14.26 -17.92
CA TYR A 134 6.89 -13.06 -18.14
C TYR A 134 7.21 -12.85 -19.61
N ASN A 135 7.11 -11.60 -20.06
CA ASN A 135 7.38 -11.17 -21.44
C ASN A 135 8.55 -10.19 -21.51
N TYR A 136 9.70 -10.59 -20.95
CA TYR A 136 10.95 -9.86 -21.09
C TYR A 136 11.63 -10.19 -22.42
N ALA A 137 12.26 -9.20 -23.05
CA ALA A 137 12.88 -9.39 -24.37
C ALA A 137 14.06 -10.38 -24.35
N ASP A 138 14.75 -10.50 -23.22
CA ASP A 138 15.83 -11.46 -22.96
C ASP A 138 15.36 -12.66 -22.11
N GLY A 139 14.06 -12.74 -21.81
CA GLY A 139 13.49 -13.71 -20.87
C GLY A 139 13.87 -13.49 -19.40
N ILE A 140 14.61 -12.43 -19.08
CA ILE A 140 15.16 -12.17 -17.75
C ILE A 140 14.66 -10.84 -17.21
N SER A 141 15.02 -9.71 -17.82
CA SER A 141 14.68 -8.39 -17.27
C SER A 141 14.67 -7.26 -18.30
N ALA A 142 15.08 -7.49 -19.56
CA ALA A 142 15.07 -6.46 -20.57
C ALA A 142 13.63 -6.08 -20.94
N LEU A 143 13.36 -4.77 -21.06
CA LEU A 143 12.03 -4.26 -21.46
C LEU A 143 11.50 -4.98 -22.69
N THR A 144 10.20 -5.26 -22.67
CA THR A 144 9.50 -5.98 -23.74
C THR A 144 9.74 -5.35 -25.12
N ARG A 145 9.87 -6.22 -26.13
CA ARG A 145 10.03 -5.86 -27.55
C ARG A 145 8.95 -6.53 -28.37
N ALA A 146 8.71 -6.00 -29.58
CA ALA A 146 7.86 -6.65 -30.55
C ALA A 146 8.46 -8.02 -30.95
N ARG A 147 7.65 -8.92 -31.50
CA ARG A 147 8.08 -10.24 -31.98
C ARG A 147 9.18 -10.16 -33.04
N SER A 148 9.24 -9.06 -33.80
CA SER A 148 10.31 -8.79 -34.76
C SER A 148 11.66 -8.43 -34.11
N GLY A 149 11.70 -8.23 -32.79
CA GLY A 149 12.85 -7.73 -32.04
C GLY A 149 12.95 -6.19 -32.03
N ARG A 150 12.09 -5.49 -32.78
CA ARG A 150 12.03 -4.02 -32.78
C ARG A 150 11.43 -3.49 -31.47
N PRO A 151 11.72 -2.24 -31.08
CA PRO A 151 11.04 -1.59 -29.96
C PRO A 151 9.52 -1.58 -30.17
N LEU A 152 8.76 -1.78 -29.10
CA LEU A 152 7.32 -1.49 -29.10
C LEU A 152 7.08 0.01 -29.34
N PRO A 153 5.86 0.42 -29.75
CA PRO A 153 5.54 1.83 -29.96
C PRO A 153 5.83 2.68 -28.71
N ASN A 154 6.14 3.95 -28.88
CA ASN A 154 6.45 4.83 -27.76
C ASN A 154 5.21 4.95 -26.82
N ALA A 155 5.43 4.81 -25.50
CA ALA A 155 4.34 4.83 -24.51
C ALA A 155 3.58 6.17 -24.47
N ARG A 156 4.27 7.29 -24.69
CA ARG A 156 3.66 8.63 -24.80
C ARG A 156 2.88 8.79 -26.08
N ASP A 157 3.37 8.29 -27.21
CA ASP A 157 2.59 8.26 -28.47
C ASP A 157 1.30 7.45 -28.33
N ILE A 158 1.38 6.29 -27.68
CA ILE A 158 0.19 5.46 -27.37
C ILE A 158 -0.79 6.24 -26.49
N SER A 159 -0.30 6.88 -25.42
CA SER A 159 -1.11 7.72 -24.52
C SER A 159 -1.85 8.80 -25.30
N LEU A 160 -1.15 9.60 -26.10
CA LEU A 160 -1.72 10.69 -26.88
C LEU A 160 -2.74 10.25 -27.94
N THR A 161 -2.55 9.06 -28.53
CA THR A 161 -3.34 8.64 -29.70
C THR A 161 -4.54 7.76 -29.32
N LEU A 162 -4.33 6.77 -28.45
CA LEU A 162 -5.38 5.83 -28.04
C LEU A 162 -6.14 6.30 -26.79
N PHE A 163 -5.54 7.16 -25.97
CA PHE A 163 -6.10 7.61 -24.71
C PHE A 163 -6.17 9.15 -24.59
N PRO A 164 -6.80 9.85 -25.56
CA PRO A 164 -6.77 11.30 -25.61
C PRO A 164 -7.55 11.94 -24.46
N ASP A 165 -7.20 13.20 -24.17
CA ASP A 165 -7.85 13.96 -23.10
C ASP A 165 -9.30 14.33 -23.49
N ARG A 166 -10.27 13.89 -22.69
CA ARG A 166 -11.68 14.29 -22.85
C ARG A 166 -12.42 14.16 -21.52
N GLN A 167 -13.18 15.20 -21.18
CA GLN A 167 -13.95 15.19 -19.93
C GLN A 167 -15.36 14.63 -20.15
N LEU A 168 -15.49 13.31 -19.96
CA LEU A 168 -16.79 12.66 -19.82
C LEU A 168 -17.04 12.34 -18.34
N VAL A 169 -18.25 12.58 -17.83
CA VAL A 169 -18.58 12.43 -16.41
C VAL A 169 -19.66 11.38 -16.17
N ASP A 170 -19.44 10.52 -15.20
CA ASP A 170 -20.36 9.42 -14.87
C ASP A 170 -21.68 9.96 -14.27
N PRO A 171 -22.85 9.46 -14.70
CA PRO A 171 -24.15 9.94 -14.24
C PRO A 171 -24.63 9.30 -12.94
N ILE A 172 -23.97 8.25 -12.45
CA ILE A 172 -24.39 7.44 -11.29
C ILE A 172 -23.38 7.56 -10.16
N TRP A 173 -22.10 7.36 -10.46
CA TRP A 173 -21.05 7.24 -9.47
C TRP A 173 -20.41 8.58 -9.16
N ASN A 174 -20.12 8.80 -7.88
CA ASN A 174 -19.44 9.99 -7.41
C ASN A 174 -17.93 9.78 -7.29
N LEU A 175 -17.22 10.86 -7.00
CA LEU A 175 -15.76 10.91 -6.92
C LEU A 175 -15.20 10.04 -5.77
N ASN A 176 -16.00 9.74 -4.75
CA ASN A 176 -15.64 8.78 -3.72
C ASN A 176 -15.41 7.37 -4.31
N THR A 177 -16.15 6.98 -5.35
CA THR A 177 -15.97 5.69 -6.02
C THR A 177 -14.58 5.58 -6.65
N GLN A 178 -14.12 6.64 -7.32
CA GLN A 178 -12.77 6.69 -7.85
C GLN A 178 -11.73 6.68 -6.72
N GLN A 179 -11.91 7.54 -5.72
CA GLN A 179 -10.91 7.74 -4.68
C GLN A 179 -10.77 6.52 -3.75
N TRP A 180 -11.86 5.81 -3.48
CA TRP A 180 -11.83 4.57 -2.69
C TRP A 180 -11.10 3.44 -3.41
N GLY A 181 -11.12 3.43 -4.75
CA GLY A 181 -10.30 2.52 -5.55
C GLY A 181 -8.81 2.72 -5.29
N GLN A 182 -8.39 3.98 -5.10
CA GLN A 182 -7.01 4.27 -4.72
C GLN A 182 -6.68 3.81 -3.29
N ILE A 183 -7.60 3.99 -2.32
CA ILE A 183 -7.43 3.42 -0.96
C ILE A 183 -7.20 1.91 -1.05
N LEU A 184 -8.05 1.21 -1.80
CA LEU A 184 -7.94 -0.24 -1.98
C LEU A 184 -6.63 -0.66 -2.66
N ALA A 185 -6.22 0.08 -3.70
CA ALA A 185 -4.95 -0.17 -4.40
C ALA A 185 -3.76 -0.03 -3.44
N HIS A 186 -3.79 0.99 -2.58
CA HIS A 186 -2.70 1.27 -1.66
C HIS A 186 -2.62 0.26 -0.50
N ASP A 187 -3.75 -0.32 -0.11
CA ASP A 187 -3.79 -1.39 0.90
C ASP A 187 -3.14 -2.69 0.40
N MET A 188 -3.25 -2.96 -0.91
CA MET A 188 -2.88 -4.23 -1.51
C MET A 188 -1.52 -4.22 -2.21
N SER A 189 -1.06 -3.06 -2.70
CA SER A 189 0.14 -3.02 -3.55
C SER A 189 0.96 -1.72 -3.42
N LEU A 190 2.28 -1.91 -3.39
CA LEU A 190 3.31 -0.88 -3.51
C LEU A 190 4.56 -1.54 -4.08
N THR A 191 5.04 -1.08 -5.24
CA THR A 191 6.22 -1.68 -5.89
C THR A 191 7.52 -1.26 -5.20
N ALA A 192 8.44 -2.19 -5.00
CA ALA A 192 9.75 -1.91 -4.44
C ALA A 192 10.61 -0.99 -5.32
N GLY A 193 11.54 -0.26 -4.71
CA GLY A 193 12.61 0.47 -5.41
C GLY A 193 12.20 1.77 -6.12
N VAL A 194 10.91 2.11 -6.14
CA VAL A 194 10.38 3.35 -6.74
C VAL A 194 9.55 4.08 -5.70
N VAL A 195 9.78 5.38 -5.55
CA VAL A 195 8.92 6.23 -4.72
C VAL A 195 7.77 6.73 -5.61
N GLN A 196 6.72 5.90 -5.75
CA GLN A 196 5.57 6.06 -6.68
C GLN A 196 4.84 7.42 -6.65
N SER A 197 5.09 8.27 -5.65
CA SER A 197 4.52 9.59 -5.46
C SER A 197 5.54 10.69 -5.20
N HIS A 198 6.82 10.38 -4.99
CA HIS A 198 7.83 11.36 -4.58
C HIS A 198 8.96 11.44 -5.61
N ARG A 199 9.92 12.33 -5.38
CA ARG A 199 11.12 12.41 -6.23
C ARG A 199 11.96 11.15 -6.03
N ASP A 200 12.19 10.41 -7.12
CA ASP A 200 13.11 9.27 -7.09
C ASP A 200 14.53 9.73 -6.70
N PRO A 201 15.23 8.99 -5.82
CA PRO A 201 16.64 9.24 -5.54
C PRO A 201 17.51 9.09 -6.79
N VAL A 202 17.08 8.25 -7.74
CA VAL A 202 17.72 8.05 -9.04
C VAL A 202 16.99 8.88 -10.09
N THR A 203 17.75 9.70 -10.81
CA THR A 203 17.22 10.55 -11.88
C THR A 203 17.70 10.02 -13.22
N CYS A 204 16.77 9.56 -14.05
CA CYS A 204 17.01 9.12 -15.43
C CYS A 204 16.62 10.21 -16.45
N CYS A 205 15.72 11.10 -16.04
CA CYS A 205 15.38 12.33 -16.73
C CYS A 205 15.30 13.45 -15.68
N ASP A 206 16.04 14.54 -15.89
CA ASP A 206 16.10 15.63 -14.93
C ASP A 206 14.83 16.50 -14.93
N ASP A 207 14.75 17.42 -13.97
CA ASP A 207 13.60 18.35 -13.82
C ASP A 207 13.43 19.30 -15.02
N ASN A 208 14.46 19.45 -15.88
CA ASN A 208 14.40 20.23 -17.13
C ASN A 208 13.98 19.36 -18.33
N GLY A 209 13.62 18.10 -18.09
CA GLY A 209 13.22 17.15 -19.11
C GLY A 209 14.37 16.69 -19.99
N ARG A 210 15.60 16.63 -19.47
CA ARG A 210 16.79 16.16 -20.20
C ARG A 210 17.26 14.82 -19.68
N LEU A 211 17.71 13.97 -20.60
CA LEU A 211 18.33 12.71 -20.26
C LEU A 211 19.62 12.94 -19.48
N THR A 212 19.83 12.18 -18.42
CA THR A 212 21.09 12.23 -17.66
C THR A 212 22.23 11.57 -18.44
N ALA A 213 23.47 11.91 -18.10
CA ALA A 213 24.65 11.41 -18.81
C ALA A 213 24.85 9.89 -18.67
N ASP A 214 24.41 9.31 -17.55
CA ASP A 214 24.56 7.89 -17.23
C ASP A 214 23.38 7.03 -17.68
N VAL A 215 22.33 7.61 -18.27
CA VAL A 215 21.05 6.94 -18.55
C VAL A 215 21.17 5.66 -19.37
N THR A 216 22.17 5.57 -20.26
CA THR A 216 22.44 4.40 -21.10
C THR A 216 23.23 3.30 -20.40
N THR A 217 23.94 3.67 -19.33
CA THR A 217 24.78 2.76 -18.54
C THR A 217 24.12 2.34 -17.23
N ASN A 218 23.13 3.12 -16.76
CA ASN A 218 22.44 2.89 -15.51
C ASN A 218 21.30 1.86 -15.70
N PRO A 219 21.43 0.64 -15.14
CA PRO A 219 20.50 -0.45 -15.43
C PRO A 219 19.10 -0.26 -14.84
N VAL A 220 18.93 0.66 -13.89
CA VAL A 220 17.61 0.98 -13.29
C VAL A 220 16.87 2.09 -14.04
N CYS A 221 17.47 2.65 -15.10
CA CYS A 221 16.85 3.70 -15.89
C CYS A 221 16.06 3.17 -17.08
N ALA A 222 14.83 3.65 -17.23
CA ALA A 222 13.96 3.35 -18.35
C ALA A 222 13.06 4.55 -18.71
N PRO A 223 13.63 5.74 -18.94
CA PRO A 223 12.87 6.98 -19.10
C PRO A 223 11.85 6.88 -20.23
N LEU A 224 10.72 7.56 -20.04
CA LEU A 224 9.71 7.76 -21.07
C LEU A 224 10.23 8.81 -22.04
N LEU A 225 10.53 8.43 -23.27
CA LEU A 225 11.02 9.36 -24.29
C LEU A 225 9.87 10.18 -24.86
N ILE A 226 10.07 11.50 -24.99
CA ILE A 226 9.11 12.39 -25.64
C ILE A 226 9.24 12.27 -27.16
N PRO A 227 8.15 11.99 -27.89
CA PRO A 227 8.19 11.91 -29.34
C PRO A 227 8.41 13.30 -29.97
N PRO A 228 9.11 13.41 -31.11
CA PRO A 228 9.45 14.72 -31.70
C PRO A 228 8.22 15.58 -32.07
N ASN A 229 7.09 14.94 -32.33
CA ASN A 229 5.80 15.55 -32.66
C ASN A 229 4.85 15.68 -31.45
N ASP A 230 5.33 15.46 -30.22
CA ASP A 230 4.52 15.68 -29.02
C ASP A 230 4.00 17.14 -28.98
N PRO A 231 2.68 17.37 -28.89
CA PRO A 231 2.13 18.71 -29.00
C PRO A 231 2.38 19.60 -27.77
N VAL A 232 2.75 19.02 -26.62
CA VAL A 232 2.88 19.70 -25.33
C VAL A 232 4.35 19.85 -24.94
N HIS A 233 5.09 18.75 -24.95
CA HIS A 233 6.44 18.65 -24.41
C HIS A 233 7.52 19.00 -25.45
N SER A 234 7.32 18.66 -26.73
CA SER A 234 8.29 18.98 -27.79
C SER A 234 8.52 20.49 -27.96
N PRO A 235 7.47 21.36 -27.97
CA PRO A 235 7.67 22.82 -28.03
C PRO A 235 8.46 23.41 -26.87
N GLN A 236 8.50 22.74 -25.71
CA GLN A 236 9.29 23.13 -24.54
C GLN A 236 10.72 22.58 -24.59
N GLY A 237 11.05 21.75 -25.60
CA GLY A 237 12.33 21.05 -25.70
C GLY A 237 12.49 19.93 -24.68
N THR A 238 11.41 19.46 -24.05
CA THR A 238 11.44 18.30 -23.15
C THR A 238 11.76 17.03 -23.97
N GLN A 239 12.76 16.26 -23.55
CA GLN A 239 13.22 15.04 -24.22
C GLN A 239 12.68 13.76 -23.58
N CYS A 240 12.38 13.81 -22.28
CA CYS A 240 11.94 12.65 -21.52
C CYS A 240 11.06 13.02 -20.33
N MET A 241 10.43 12.01 -19.73
CA MET A 241 9.91 12.02 -18.36
C MET A 241 10.67 10.97 -17.54
N ASN A 242 10.89 11.25 -16.25
CA ASN A 242 11.64 10.36 -15.38
C ASN A 242 10.90 9.04 -15.17
N PHE A 243 11.60 7.93 -15.27
CA PHE A 243 11.07 6.61 -14.95
C PHE A 243 12.21 5.71 -14.48
N VAL A 244 12.09 5.27 -13.22
CA VAL A 244 12.98 4.30 -12.58
C VAL A 244 12.29 2.94 -12.53
N ARG A 245 13.06 1.91 -12.88
CA ARG A 245 12.61 0.52 -12.90
C ARG A 245 12.29 0.01 -11.50
N THR A 246 11.28 -0.86 -11.41
CA THR A 246 10.86 -1.49 -10.17
C THR A 246 11.96 -2.40 -9.64
N GLY A 247 12.17 -2.39 -8.33
CA GLY A 247 13.05 -3.34 -7.66
C GLY A 247 12.50 -4.77 -7.71
N THR A 248 13.35 -5.72 -8.07
CA THR A 248 12.98 -7.12 -8.32
C THR A 248 13.71 -8.11 -7.42
N THR A 249 13.28 -9.37 -7.45
CA THR A 249 14.00 -10.49 -6.82
C THR A 249 15.44 -10.62 -7.29
N ARG A 250 15.70 -10.27 -8.56
CA ARG A 250 17.03 -10.29 -9.15
C ARG A 250 17.95 -9.24 -8.51
N ASP A 251 17.45 -8.03 -8.30
CA ASP A 251 18.23 -6.92 -7.71
C ASP A 251 18.60 -7.21 -6.26
N ARG A 252 17.79 -8.01 -5.57
CA ARG A 252 18.03 -8.49 -4.20
C ARG A 252 18.77 -9.83 -4.12
N GLY A 253 19.12 -10.44 -5.26
CA GLY A 253 19.83 -11.72 -5.31
C GLY A 253 19.01 -12.91 -4.78
N CYS A 254 17.69 -12.83 -4.82
CA CYS A 254 16.79 -13.87 -4.31
C CYS A 254 16.53 -15.01 -5.30
N THR A 255 16.76 -14.76 -6.58
CA THR A 255 16.57 -15.71 -7.68
C THR A 255 17.86 -15.91 -8.46
N ALA A 256 17.95 -17.01 -9.21
CA ALA A 256 19.10 -17.28 -10.06
C ALA A 256 19.27 -16.17 -11.12
N PRO A 257 20.51 -15.81 -11.53
CA PRO A 257 20.75 -14.70 -12.46
C PRO A 257 20.05 -14.79 -13.82
N ASN A 258 19.68 -16.01 -14.25
CA ASN A 258 19.01 -16.33 -15.49
C ASN A 258 17.49 -16.59 -15.33
N ALA A 259 16.96 -16.47 -14.11
CA ALA A 259 15.52 -16.51 -13.90
C ALA A 259 14.89 -15.15 -14.29
N PRO A 260 13.62 -15.14 -14.74
CA PRO A 260 12.88 -13.90 -14.90
C PRO A 260 12.91 -13.07 -13.61
N ALA A 261 13.12 -11.76 -13.76
CA ALA A 261 13.07 -10.82 -12.66
C ALA A 261 11.61 -10.66 -12.21
N GLU A 262 11.37 -10.89 -10.93
CA GLU A 262 10.01 -10.81 -10.39
C GLU A 262 9.88 -9.49 -9.61
N PRO A 263 8.98 -8.57 -10.03
CA PRO A 263 8.71 -7.35 -9.28
C PRO A 263 8.24 -7.67 -7.86
N ILE A 264 8.64 -6.83 -6.89
CA ILE A 264 8.34 -7.06 -5.47
C ILE A 264 7.28 -6.06 -4.97
N SER A 265 6.31 -6.55 -4.21
CA SER A 265 5.41 -5.71 -3.39
C SER A 265 6.03 -5.44 -2.02
N THR A 266 5.89 -4.23 -1.49
CA THR A 266 6.41 -3.84 -0.16
C THR A 266 5.32 -3.71 0.91
N VAL A 267 4.07 -4.01 0.56
CA VAL A 267 2.91 -4.04 1.49
C VAL A 267 2.27 -5.42 1.53
N THR A 268 1.41 -5.65 2.52
CA THR A 268 0.65 -6.91 2.64
C THR A 268 -0.29 -7.09 1.45
N ALA A 269 -0.63 -8.34 1.11
CA ALA A 269 -1.58 -8.64 0.02
C ALA A 269 -3.05 -8.63 0.47
N PHE A 270 -3.30 -8.46 1.77
CA PHE A 270 -4.63 -8.52 2.37
C PHE A 270 -5.30 -7.14 2.34
N MET A 271 -6.63 -7.10 2.37
CA MET A 271 -7.36 -5.88 2.69
C MET A 271 -7.41 -5.73 4.22
N ASP A 272 -6.29 -5.36 4.82
CA ASP A 272 -6.11 -5.29 6.27
C ASP A 272 -5.71 -3.90 6.79
N LEU A 273 -5.99 -2.87 5.98
CA LEU A 273 -5.71 -1.47 6.30
C LEU A 273 -4.23 -1.24 6.63
N SER A 274 -3.33 -1.95 5.94
CA SER A 274 -1.89 -1.74 6.01
C SER A 274 -1.51 -0.30 5.69
N LEU A 275 -2.33 0.42 4.90
CA LEU A 275 -2.12 1.85 4.65
C LEU A 275 -2.33 2.74 5.89
N VAL A 276 -3.12 2.28 6.87
CA VAL A 276 -3.34 2.96 8.15
C VAL A 276 -2.35 2.46 9.19
N TYR A 277 -2.13 1.13 9.25
CA TYR A 277 -1.39 0.47 10.32
C TYR A 277 0.08 0.20 10.02
N GLY A 278 0.53 0.33 8.77
CA GLY A 278 1.84 -0.06 8.30
C GLY A 278 1.91 -1.54 7.91
N SER A 279 2.94 -1.90 7.14
CA SER A 279 3.26 -3.28 6.73
C SER A 279 4.49 -3.85 7.45
N SER A 280 5.10 -3.10 8.38
CA SER A 280 6.18 -3.57 9.23
C SER A 280 6.12 -2.94 10.62
N LEU A 281 6.84 -3.53 11.60
CA LEU A 281 6.97 -2.92 12.92
C LEU A 281 7.63 -1.54 12.85
N GLY A 282 8.61 -1.35 11.96
CA GLY A 282 9.25 -0.05 11.73
C GLY A 282 8.29 1.03 11.21
N GLN A 283 7.24 0.66 10.48
CA GLN A 283 6.19 1.58 10.03
C GLN A 283 5.09 1.78 11.08
N SER A 284 4.68 0.70 11.76
CA SER A 284 3.56 0.72 12.70
C SER A 284 3.92 1.34 14.06
N ASP A 285 5.14 1.15 14.56
CA ASP A 285 5.54 1.65 15.88
C ASP A 285 5.51 3.19 16.01
N PRO A 286 6.03 3.98 15.03
CA PRO A 286 6.04 5.44 15.12
C PRO A 286 4.65 6.09 15.07
N ILE A 287 3.65 5.39 14.54
CA ILE A 287 2.29 5.90 14.36
C ILE A 287 1.32 5.43 15.46
N ARG A 288 1.80 4.69 16.46
CA ARG A 288 1.01 4.29 17.63
C ARG A 288 1.18 5.28 18.78
N ALA A 289 0.08 5.64 19.43
CA ALA A 289 0.14 6.47 20.64
C ALA A 289 0.66 5.68 21.86
N ARG A 290 0.53 4.35 21.82
CA ARG A 290 0.80 3.42 22.95
C ARG A 290 0.07 3.82 24.24
N ARG A 291 -1.09 4.45 24.07
CA ARG A 291 -2.01 4.83 25.13
C ARG A 291 -3.44 4.72 24.63
N GLY A 292 -4.28 3.99 25.38
CA GLY A 292 -5.70 3.82 25.07
C GLY A 292 -5.99 3.03 23.80
N GLY A 293 -5.02 2.29 23.28
CA GLY A 293 -5.11 1.56 22.01
C GLY A 293 -5.12 2.45 20.78
N ARG A 294 -4.83 3.74 20.91
CA ARG A 294 -4.95 4.73 19.83
C ARG A 294 -3.76 4.73 18.86
N LEU A 295 -4.03 5.15 17.64
CA LEU A 295 -3.03 5.72 16.74
C LEU A 295 -2.66 7.12 17.21
N LEU A 296 -1.39 7.48 16.98
CA LEU A 296 -0.86 8.78 17.32
C LEU A 296 -1.56 9.87 16.50
N THR A 297 -1.97 10.94 17.16
CA THR A 297 -2.50 12.14 16.51
C THR A 297 -1.82 13.38 17.09
N THR A 298 -1.92 14.48 16.35
CA THR A 298 -1.58 15.81 16.84
C THR A 298 -2.80 16.72 16.70
N VAL A 299 -2.96 17.65 17.65
CA VAL A 299 -4.07 18.59 17.64
C VAL A 299 -3.58 19.92 17.11
N ARG A 300 -4.14 20.38 15.99
CA ARG A 300 -3.91 21.72 15.44
C ARG A 300 -5.23 22.43 15.26
N SER A 301 -5.33 23.64 15.82
CA SER A 301 -6.55 24.46 15.80
C SER A 301 -7.80 23.69 16.25
N GLY A 302 -7.66 22.88 17.30
CA GLY A 302 -8.77 22.10 17.89
C GLY A 302 -9.20 20.85 17.11
N ARG A 303 -8.51 20.50 16.03
CA ARG A 303 -8.80 19.30 15.21
C ARG A 303 -7.69 18.26 15.32
N GLU A 304 -8.06 16.99 15.32
CA GLU A 304 -7.11 15.86 15.33
C GLU A 304 -6.62 15.54 13.91
N TRP A 305 -5.31 15.45 13.76
CA TRP A 305 -4.62 15.14 12.51
C TRP A 305 -3.61 14.01 12.70
N PRO A 306 -3.21 13.32 11.62
CA PRO A 306 -2.06 12.42 11.65
C PRO A 306 -0.79 13.12 12.16
N PRO A 307 0.18 12.36 12.71
CA PRO A 307 1.44 12.91 13.16
C PRO A 307 2.23 13.52 11.99
N GLN A 308 3.16 14.42 12.30
CA GLN A 308 4.01 15.05 11.29
C GLN A 308 5.07 14.05 10.79
N ASP A 309 5.25 13.96 9.48
CA ASP A 309 6.36 13.23 8.88
C ASP A 309 7.69 13.95 9.17
N PRO A 310 8.71 13.26 9.72
CA PRO A 310 10.01 13.86 10.00
C PRO A 310 10.80 14.28 8.74
N ASN A 311 10.48 13.73 7.56
CA ASN A 311 11.16 13.93 6.29
C ASN A 311 10.35 14.78 5.29
N ILE A 312 9.83 15.92 5.77
CA ILE A 312 8.94 16.82 5.01
C ILE A 312 9.46 17.15 3.60
N THR A 313 10.76 17.42 3.46
CA THR A 313 11.37 17.81 2.18
C THR A 313 11.34 16.72 1.12
N ILE A 314 11.12 15.47 1.51
CA ILE A 314 11.03 14.31 0.62
C ILE A 314 9.56 13.91 0.46
N THR A 315 8.83 13.73 1.56
CA THR A 315 7.44 13.23 1.53
C THR A 315 6.45 14.28 1.00
N CYS A 316 6.66 15.55 1.33
CA CYS A 316 5.80 16.65 0.91
C CYS A 316 6.62 17.68 0.12
N GLU A 317 7.19 17.26 -1.01
CA GLU A 317 8.17 18.06 -1.75
C GLU A 317 7.58 19.36 -2.35
N SER A 318 6.26 19.47 -2.38
CA SER A 318 5.52 20.65 -2.84
C SER A 318 5.23 21.65 -1.70
N ALA A 319 5.58 21.33 -0.46
CA ALA A 319 5.43 22.25 0.68
C ALA A 319 6.31 23.50 0.50
N GLN A 320 5.76 24.68 0.81
CA GLN A 320 6.50 25.95 0.67
C GLN A 320 7.27 26.36 1.94
N SER A 321 7.04 25.65 3.04
CA SER A 321 7.71 25.87 4.32
C SER A 321 7.80 24.56 5.10
N PRO A 322 8.86 24.32 5.88
CA PRO A 322 8.94 23.17 6.79
C PRO A 322 7.86 23.14 7.87
N ASN A 323 7.15 24.25 8.08
CA ASN A 323 6.04 24.33 9.03
C ASN A 323 4.69 23.92 8.42
N GLU A 324 4.62 23.69 7.10
CA GLU A 324 3.40 23.15 6.50
C GLU A 324 3.12 21.72 7.00
N PRO A 325 1.84 21.34 7.11
CA PRO A 325 1.48 19.96 7.44
C PRO A 325 2.09 18.98 6.43
N CYS A 326 2.59 17.86 6.94
CA CYS A 326 2.98 16.70 6.14
C CYS A 326 2.70 15.46 6.98
N TYR A 327 1.78 14.61 6.55
CA TYR A 327 1.25 13.55 7.39
C TYR A 327 2.09 12.27 7.31
N LEU A 328 2.32 11.64 8.46
CA LEU A 328 2.87 10.29 8.58
C LEU A 328 1.72 9.30 8.85
N ALA A 329 1.68 8.23 8.07
CA ALA A 329 0.71 7.14 8.20
C ALA A 329 1.39 5.78 7.91
N GLY A 330 0.61 4.70 7.86
CA GLY A 330 1.11 3.37 7.51
C GLY A 330 1.65 3.25 6.08
N ASP A 331 1.10 4.03 5.15
CA ASP A 331 1.53 4.13 3.76
C ASP A 331 2.16 5.50 3.43
N ILE A 332 3.27 5.47 2.70
CA ILE A 332 4.04 6.67 2.34
C ILE A 332 3.29 7.62 1.41
N ARG A 333 2.29 7.13 0.67
CA ARG A 333 1.52 7.89 -0.32
C ARG A 333 0.36 8.65 0.33
N VAL A 334 0.25 8.71 1.66
CA VAL A 334 -0.85 9.42 2.37
C VAL A 334 -1.05 10.86 1.93
N ASN A 335 0.03 11.57 1.56
CA ASN A 335 -0.01 12.97 1.13
C ASN A 335 -0.22 13.15 -0.39
N GLN A 336 -0.35 12.06 -1.16
CA GLN A 336 -0.23 12.09 -2.62
C GLN A 336 -1.19 13.07 -3.26
N ASN A 337 -2.47 13.07 -2.87
CA ASN A 337 -3.46 14.06 -3.31
C ASN A 337 -4.47 14.36 -2.19
N PRO A 338 -5.16 15.51 -2.21
CA PRO A 338 -6.04 15.94 -1.11
C PRO A 338 -7.16 14.96 -0.76
N GLN A 339 -7.77 14.31 -1.75
CA GLN A 339 -8.92 13.42 -1.52
C GLN A 339 -8.52 12.08 -0.91
N LEU A 340 -7.38 11.53 -1.34
CA LEU A 340 -6.76 10.38 -0.68
C LEU A 340 -6.47 10.70 0.78
N THR A 341 -5.88 11.87 1.05
CA THR A 341 -5.52 12.30 2.39
C THR A 341 -6.75 12.47 3.28
N VAL A 342 -7.85 13.05 2.76
CA VAL A 342 -9.11 13.17 3.51
C VAL A 342 -9.59 11.79 4.02
N LEU A 343 -9.62 10.80 3.13
CA LEU A 343 -10.05 9.45 3.51
C LEU A 343 -9.09 8.78 4.49
N GLN A 344 -7.77 8.91 4.32
CA GLN A 344 -6.81 8.34 5.26
C GLN A 344 -6.92 8.97 6.66
N VAL A 345 -7.14 10.28 6.75
CA VAL A 345 -7.42 10.95 8.03
C VAL A 345 -8.69 10.39 8.67
N MET A 346 -9.75 10.17 7.88
CA MET A 346 -10.99 9.58 8.39
C MET A 346 -10.81 8.14 8.88
N LEU A 347 -10.04 7.31 8.17
CA LEU A 347 -9.73 5.95 8.58
C LEU A 347 -8.90 5.91 9.88
N LEU A 348 -7.95 6.84 10.06
CA LEU A 348 -7.23 6.98 11.32
C LEU A 348 -8.17 7.36 12.46
N ARG A 349 -9.05 8.34 12.23
CA ARG A 349 -10.04 8.79 13.21
C ARG A 349 -11.01 7.66 13.59
N GLU A 350 -11.41 6.82 12.63
CA GLU A 350 -12.31 5.69 12.90
C GLU A 350 -11.68 4.69 13.86
N HIS A 351 -10.41 4.34 13.66
CA HIS A 351 -9.69 3.49 14.60
C HIS A 351 -9.68 4.08 16.01
N ASN A 352 -9.36 5.38 16.14
CA ASN A 352 -9.34 6.04 17.44
C ASN A 352 -10.73 6.12 18.09
N ARG A 353 -11.79 6.35 17.29
CA ARG A 353 -13.18 6.33 17.76
C ARG A 353 -13.58 4.96 18.30
N ILE A 354 -13.21 3.88 17.60
CA ILE A 354 -13.46 2.51 18.04
C ILE A 354 -12.67 2.23 19.33
N ALA A 355 -11.37 2.55 19.37
CA ALA A 355 -10.51 2.33 20.53
C ALA A 355 -11.03 3.05 21.79
N ASP A 356 -11.39 4.34 21.67
CA ASP A 356 -11.98 5.11 22.77
C ASP A 356 -13.28 4.50 23.29
N THR A 357 -14.14 4.04 22.38
CA THR A 357 -15.43 3.43 22.73
C THR A 357 -15.21 2.09 23.44
N LEU A 358 -14.29 1.26 22.96
CA LEU A 358 -13.92 0.00 23.61
C LEU A 358 -13.31 0.23 24.99
N ALA A 359 -12.48 1.26 25.16
CA ALA A 359 -11.89 1.61 26.46
C ALA A 359 -12.96 2.00 27.49
N GLN A 360 -14.07 2.62 27.06
CA GLN A 360 -15.20 2.94 27.94
C GLN A 360 -15.96 1.68 28.40
N TYR A 361 -16.18 0.72 27.50
CA TYR A 361 -16.89 -0.52 27.84
C TYR A 361 -16.01 -1.54 28.56
N ASN A 362 -14.71 -1.53 28.29
CA ASN A 362 -13.72 -2.47 28.81
C ASN A 362 -12.56 -1.74 29.51
N PRO A 363 -12.79 -1.07 30.66
CA PRO A 363 -11.74 -0.31 31.35
C PRO A 363 -10.60 -1.18 31.92
N HIS A 364 -10.75 -2.51 31.89
CA HIS A 364 -9.71 -3.47 32.29
C HIS A 364 -8.77 -3.85 31.13
N TRP A 365 -9.12 -3.55 29.87
CA TRP A 365 -8.25 -3.83 28.73
C TRP A 365 -7.04 -2.89 28.74
N ASN A 366 -5.87 -3.47 28.49
CA ASN A 366 -4.64 -2.70 28.31
C ASN A 366 -4.57 -2.08 26.89
N ASP A 367 -3.54 -1.27 26.66
CA ASP A 367 -3.31 -0.59 25.37
C ASP A 367 -3.27 -1.55 24.17
N GLU A 368 -2.57 -2.67 24.31
CA GLU A 368 -2.38 -3.61 23.20
C GLU A 368 -3.69 -4.32 22.83
N VAL A 369 -4.48 -4.72 23.83
CA VAL A 369 -5.80 -5.34 23.57
C VAL A 369 -6.74 -4.34 22.89
N LEU A 370 -6.77 -3.09 23.36
CA LEU A 370 -7.57 -2.02 22.74
C LEU A 370 -7.15 -1.77 21.29
N TYR A 371 -5.84 -1.65 21.03
CA TYR A 371 -5.31 -1.44 19.68
C TYR A 371 -5.70 -2.57 18.74
N GLN A 372 -5.49 -3.83 19.16
CA GLN A 372 -5.74 -4.99 18.31
C GLN A 372 -7.22 -5.24 18.07
N GLU A 373 -8.09 -5.09 19.06
CA GLU A 373 -9.54 -5.21 18.85
C GLU A 373 -10.09 -4.06 17.99
N ALA A 374 -9.63 -2.82 18.21
CA ALA A 374 -10.01 -1.69 17.35
C ALA A 374 -9.56 -1.91 15.89
N ARG A 375 -8.30 -2.32 15.67
CA ARG A 375 -7.77 -2.69 14.36
C ARG A 375 -8.59 -3.81 13.72
N ARG A 376 -8.90 -4.87 14.47
CA ARG A 376 -9.66 -6.03 13.98
C ARG A 376 -11.08 -5.65 13.55
N ILE A 377 -11.80 -4.85 14.33
CA ILE A 377 -13.15 -4.37 14.00
C ILE A 377 -13.10 -3.47 12.76
N HIS A 378 -12.16 -2.52 12.73
CA HIS A 378 -12.04 -1.58 11.62
C HIS A 378 -11.69 -2.29 10.29
N ILE A 379 -10.80 -3.29 10.32
CA ILE A 379 -10.52 -4.14 9.15
C ILE A 379 -11.80 -4.85 8.69
N ALA A 380 -12.61 -5.40 9.60
CA ALA A 380 -13.85 -6.07 9.24
C ALA A 380 -14.90 -5.12 8.65
N GLU A 381 -15.00 -3.90 9.18
CA GLU A 381 -15.84 -2.83 8.64
C GLU A 381 -15.44 -2.48 7.19
N ILE A 382 -14.14 -2.26 6.96
CA ILE A 382 -13.64 -1.91 5.63
C ILE A 382 -13.72 -3.10 4.65
N GLN A 383 -13.45 -4.33 5.09
CA GLN A 383 -13.67 -5.53 4.27
C GLN A 383 -15.14 -5.67 3.86
N HIS A 384 -16.09 -5.36 4.76
CA HIS A 384 -17.50 -5.37 4.42
C HIS A 384 -17.83 -4.30 3.36
N ILE A 385 -17.41 -3.05 3.57
CA ILE A 385 -17.61 -1.94 2.62
C ILE A 385 -16.99 -2.30 1.26
N ASN A 386 -15.77 -2.83 1.24
CA ASN A 386 -15.08 -3.22 0.01
C ASN A 386 -15.89 -4.26 -0.77
N TYR A 387 -16.30 -5.37 -0.17
CA TYR A 387 -16.96 -6.46 -0.90
C TYR A 387 -18.44 -6.20 -1.21
N TYR A 388 -19.16 -5.52 -0.33
CA TYR A 388 -20.63 -5.39 -0.43
C TYR A 388 -21.13 -4.02 -0.89
N GLU A 389 -20.35 -2.95 -0.73
CA GLU A 389 -20.69 -1.63 -1.29
C GLU A 389 -19.85 -1.27 -2.52
N TYR A 390 -18.54 -1.48 -2.47
CA TYR A 390 -17.62 -0.94 -3.47
C TYR A 390 -17.39 -1.84 -4.69
N LEU A 391 -16.88 -3.06 -4.49
CA LEU A 391 -16.53 -3.97 -5.58
C LEU A 391 -17.70 -4.32 -6.52
N PRO A 392 -18.97 -4.42 -6.07
CA PRO A 392 -20.10 -4.62 -6.97
C PRO A 392 -20.28 -3.51 -8.02
N ILE A 393 -19.77 -2.30 -7.76
CA ILE A 393 -19.75 -1.19 -8.71
C ILE A 393 -18.80 -1.50 -9.87
N LEU A 394 -17.58 -1.94 -9.54
CA LEU A 394 -16.53 -2.17 -10.51
C LEU A 394 -16.69 -3.50 -11.26
N LEU A 395 -17.05 -4.56 -10.53
CA LEU A 395 -17.08 -5.93 -11.03
C LEU A 395 -18.48 -6.38 -11.45
N GLY A 396 -19.51 -5.63 -11.08
CA GLY A 396 -20.91 -6.01 -11.28
C GLY A 396 -21.42 -7.00 -10.23
N PHE A 397 -22.57 -6.67 -9.63
CA PHE A 397 -23.18 -7.46 -8.56
C PHE A 397 -23.41 -8.93 -8.95
N GLU A 398 -23.96 -9.18 -10.15
CA GLU A 398 -24.22 -10.55 -10.62
C GLU A 398 -22.92 -11.37 -10.78
N ASN A 399 -21.85 -10.75 -11.27
CA ASN A 399 -20.54 -11.38 -11.38
C ASN A 399 -19.96 -11.71 -10.00
N MET A 400 -20.11 -10.80 -9.03
CA MET A 400 -19.65 -11.00 -7.65
C MET A 400 -20.38 -12.18 -6.98
N VAL A 401 -21.70 -12.31 -7.18
CA VAL A 401 -22.48 -13.46 -6.68
C VAL A 401 -22.08 -14.75 -7.39
N LYS A 402 -22.02 -14.73 -8.73
CA LYS A 402 -21.71 -15.91 -9.56
C LYS A 402 -20.35 -16.52 -9.20
N ASN A 403 -19.35 -15.67 -8.98
CA ASN A 403 -17.98 -16.09 -8.68
C ASN A 403 -17.69 -16.16 -7.17
N LYS A 404 -18.74 -16.15 -6.33
CA LYS A 404 -18.66 -16.37 -4.88
C LYS A 404 -17.76 -15.37 -4.14
N LEU A 405 -17.72 -14.11 -4.59
CA LEU A 405 -17.06 -13.02 -3.86
C LEU A 405 -17.95 -12.44 -2.76
N ILE A 406 -19.27 -12.52 -2.94
CA ILE A 406 -20.28 -12.09 -1.97
C ILE A 406 -21.39 -13.13 -1.83
N TYR A 407 -22.05 -13.10 -0.67
CA TYR A 407 -23.14 -14.03 -0.32
C TYR A 407 -24.33 -13.23 0.25
N PRO A 408 -25.11 -12.54 -0.61
CA PRO A 408 -26.21 -11.70 -0.17
C PRO A 408 -27.22 -12.49 0.67
N GLY A 409 -27.59 -11.94 1.83
CA GLY A 409 -28.56 -12.57 2.72
C GLY A 409 -28.07 -13.80 3.48
N ALA A 410 -26.76 -14.07 3.50
CA ALA A 410 -26.22 -15.19 4.28
C ALA A 410 -26.59 -15.07 5.78
N PRO A 411 -27.24 -16.09 6.38
CA PRO A 411 -27.74 -16.02 7.75
C PRO A 411 -26.65 -16.27 8.81
N SER A 412 -25.47 -16.75 8.39
CA SER A 412 -24.37 -17.13 9.28
C SER A 412 -23.02 -16.86 8.61
N TYR A 413 -21.95 -17.45 9.16
CA TYR A 413 -20.61 -17.48 8.59
C TYR A 413 -20.60 -18.08 7.18
N ILE A 414 -19.63 -17.68 6.37
CA ILE A 414 -19.42 -18.24 5.02
C ILE A 414 -18.44 -19.41 5.07
N ASN A 415 -17.37 -19.30 5.86
CA ASN A 415 -16.35 -20.33 6.03
C ASN A 415 -15.72 -20.80 4.71
N ASP A 416 -15.39 -19.86 3.82
CA ASP A 416 -14.81 -20.13 2.51
C ASP A 416 -13.28 -20.02 2.48
N TYR A 417 -12.61 -19.76 3.61
CA TYR A 417 -11.14 -19.80 3.69
C TYR A 417 -10.55 -21.11 3.13
N ASN A 418 -9.60 -20.98 2.21
CA ASN A 418 -8.89 -22.10 1.61
C ASN A 418 -7.37 -21.89 1.73
N PRO A 419 -6.66 -22.67 2.57
CA PRO A 419 -5.21 -22.54 2.74
C PRO A 419 -4.40 -22.94 1.50
N GLY A 420 -5.03 -23.50 0.46
CA GLY A 420 -4.41 -23.80 -0.82
C GLY A 420 -4.43 -22.64 -1.83
N VAL A 421 -5.10 -21.53 -1.50
CA VAL A 421 -5.16 -20.33 -2.37
C VAL A 421 -4.06 -19.36 -1.95
N ASP A 422 -3.22 -18.98 -2.90
CA ASP A 422 -2.19 -17.96 -2.71
C ASP A 422 -2.81 -16.56 -2.80
N PRO A 423 -2.80 -15.76 -1.72
CA PRO A 423 -3.39 -14.43 -1.66
C PRO A 423 -2.52 -13.36 -2.32
N SER A 424 -1.29 -13.67 -2.74
CA SER A 424 -0.36 -12.70 -3.33
C SER A 424 -1.02 -11.93 -4.47
N ILE A 425 -0.79 -10.61 -4.50
CA ILE A 425 -1.38 -9.75 -5.54
C ILE A 425 -0.81 -10.13 -6.90
N LEU A 426 -1.68 -10.33 -7.88
CA LEU A 426 -1.34 -10.58 -9.25
C LEU A 426 -0.77 -9.30 -9.88
N ASP A 427 0.35 -9.43 -10.58
CA ASP A 427 1.00 -8.31 -11.27
C ASP A 427 0.07 -7.72 -12.34
N GLU A 428 -0.68 -8.57 -13.05
CA GLU A 428 -1.70 -8.14 -14.01
C GLU A 428 -2.83 -7.34 -13.33
N HIS A 429 -3.13 -7.59 -12.06
CA HIS A 429 -4.08 -6.79 -11.29
C HIS A 429 -3.48 -5.42 -10.93
N ALA A 430 -2.33 -5.41 -10.26
CA ALA A 430 -1.72 -4.19 -9.71
C ALA A 430 -1.17 -3.23 -10.79
N THR A 431 -0.72 -3.77 -11.91
CA THR A 431 0.02 -3.03 -12.95
C THR A 431 -0.82 -2.78 -14.21
N ALA A 432 -1.94 -3.50 -14.41
CA ALA A 432 -2.81 -3.29 -15.57
C ALA A 432 -4.29 -3.10 -15.19
N ALA A 433 -4.98 -4.14 -14.71
CA ALA A 433 -6.43 -4.14 -14.64
C ALA A 433 -6.99 -3.11 -13.65
N PHE A 434 -6.40 -3.00 -12.45
CA PHE A 434 -6.90 -2.04 -11.45
C PHE A 434 -6.50 -0.59 -11.76
N ARG A 435 -5.47 -0.40 -12.59
CA ARG A 435 -5.04 0.92 -13.09
C ARG A 435 -5.93 1.46 -14.21
N HIS A 436 -6.78 0.63 -14.82
CA HIS A 436 -7.82 1.10 -15.74
C HIS A 436 -8.69 2.21 -15.11
N PHE A 437 -8.92 2.12 -13.80
CA PHE A 437 -9.74 3.06 -13.06
C PHE A 437 -9.07 4.42 -12.81
N HIS A 438 -7.83 4.63 -13.25
CA HIS A 438 -7.25 5.98 -13.36
C HIS A 438 -8.05 6.86 -14.35
N THR A 439 -8.79 6.28 -15.30
CA THR A 439 -9.72 6.99 -16.20
C THR A 439 -10.83 7.73 -15.43
N LEU A 440 -11.19 7.24 -14.23
CA LEU A 440 -12.23 7.82 -13.39
C LEU A 440 -11.80 9.15 -12.72
N ILE A 441 -10.50 9.47 -12.74
CA ILE A 441 -9.93 10.63 -12.04
C ILE A 441 -10.51 11.94 -12.59
N ARG A 442 -10.76 12.88 -11.68
CA ARG A 442 -11.17 14.26 -11.99
C ARG A 442 -10.07 15.24 -11.62
N GLY A 443 -9.64 16.04 -12.59
CA GLY A 443 -8.56 17.01 -12.38
C GLY A 443 -8.85 18.17 -11.42
N TYR A 444 -10.13 18.43 -11.13
CA TYR A 444 -10.56 19.50 -10.23
C TYR A 444 -11.35 18.94 -9.06
N LEU A 445 -11.07 19.43 -7.86
CA LEU A 445 -11.70 18.99 -6.61
C LEU A 445 -12.66 20.08 -6.11
N LYS A 446 -13.94 19.74 -5.98
CA LYS A 446 -14.98 20.67 -5.53
C LYS A 446 -15.03 20.76 -4.01
N LEU A 447 -15.04 21.97 -3.48
CA LEU A 447 -15.35 22.28 -2.09
C LEU A 447 -16.86 22.50 -1.97
N VAL A 448 -17.53 21.64 -1.22
CA VAL A 448 -18.99 21.59 -1.13
C VAL A 448 -19.46 21.95 0.28
N SER A 449 -20.45 22.83 0.39
CA SER A 449 -21.03 23.26 1.67
C SER A 449 -21.93 22.18 2.28
N GLU A 450 -22.39 22.41 3.52
CA GLU A 450 -23.32 21.50 4.20
C GLU A 450 -24.63 21.32 3.42
N ASN A 451 -25.12 22.38 2.76
CA ASN A 451 -26.33 22.35 1.92
C ASN A 451 -26.10 21.72 0.54
N ARG A 452 -24.90 21.19 0.28
CA ARG A 452 -24.46 20.61 -1.00
C ARG A 452 -24.30 21.62 -2.14
N ASP A 453 -24.09 22.89 -1.81
CA ASP A 453 -23.77 23.93 -2.79
C ASP A 453 -22.25 23.97 -3.05
N LEU A 454 -21.88 24.18 -4.31
CA LEU A 454 -20.49 24.42 -4.69
C LEU A 454 -20.01 25.76 -4.10
N GLN A 455 -18.95 25.72 -3.30
CA GLN A 455 -18.32 26.92 -2.74
C GLN A 455 -17.11 27.36 -3.56
N ALA A 456 -16.26 26.41 -3.95
CA ALA A 456 -15.06 26.64 -4.72
C ALA A 456 -14.60 25.35 -5.41
N ALA A 457 -13.59 25.44 -6.27
CA ALA A 457 -12.89 24.28 -6.82
C ALA A 457 -11.40 24.57 -6.87
N VAL A 458 -10.59 23.54 -6.62
CA VAL A 458 -9.13 23.60 -6.75
C VAL A 458 -8.65 22.63 -7.81
N ARG A 459 -7.53 22.95 -8.44
CA ARG A 459 -6.85 22.08 -9.39
C ARG A 459 -6.02 21.04 -8.64
N MET A 460 -6.17 19.76 -8.94
CA MET A 460 -5.48 18.69 -8.22
C MET A 460 -3.96 18.82 -8.31
N SER A 461 -3.44 19.17 -9.50
CA SER A 461 -2.00 19.27 -9.76
C SER A 461 -1.26 20.33 -8.94
N ASP A 462 -1.96 21.27 -8.32
CA ASP A 462 -1.38 22.29 -7.43
C ASP A 462 -1.24 21.79 -5.97
N TRP A 463 -1.81 20.63 -5.64
CA TRP A 463 -1.89 20.10 -4.28
C TRP A 463 -1.34 18.68 -4.12
N PHE A 464 -0.70 18.13 -5.16
CA PHE A 464 0.02 16.86 -5.00
C PHE A 464 1.14 17.00 -3.96
N ASN A 465 1.20 16.07 -2.99
CA ASN A 465 2.16 16.06 -1.89
C ASN A 465 2.17 17.36 -1.07
N ARG A 466 1.02 18.03 -0.94
CA ARG A 466 0.88 19.27 -0.16
C ARG A 466 -0.44 19.31 0.60
N PRO A 467 -0.53 18.66 1.77
CA PRO A 467 -1.80 18.50 2.48
C PRO A 467 -2.29 19.77 3.20
N LEU A 468 -1.53 20.89 3.17
CA LEU A 468 -1.89 22.17 3.77
C LEU A 468 -3.35 22.56 3.50
N LEU A 469 -3.86 22.31 2.28
CA LEU A 469 -5.23 22.59 1.88
C LEU A 469 -6.28 22.07 2.89
N LEU A 470 -6.07 20.88 3.45
CA LEU A 470 -7.03 20.23 4.34
C LEU A 470 -7.23 21.02 5.65
N GLU A 471 -6.18 21.70 6.11
CA GLU A 471 -6.21 22.44 7.37
C GLU A 471 -6.73 23.88 7.20
N LEU A 472 -6.97 24.34 5.96
CA LEU A 472 -7.52 25.67 5.71
C LEU A 472 -9.04 25.70 5.93
N ASP A 473 -9.48 26.55 6.86
CA ASP A 473 -10.89 26.78 7.18
C ASP A 473 -11.66 25.43 7.32
N ASN A 474 -12.81 25.31 6.64
CA ASN A 474 -13.65 24.12 6.59
C ASN A 474 -13.37 23.24 5.36
N THR A 475 -12.17 23.31 4.80
CA THR A 475 -11.84 22.63 3.53
C THR A 475 -11.88 21.12 3.65
N PHE A 476 -11.41 20.54 4.76
CA PHE A 476 -11.49 19.09 5.01
C PHE A 476 -12.90 18.53 4.79
N ASP A 477 -13.88 19.05 5.53
CA ASP A 477 -15.29 18.67 5.39
C ASP A 477 -15.88 19.01 4.02
N SER A 478 -15.42 20.11 3.42
CA SER A 478 -15.91 20.52 2.11
C SER A 478 -15.43 19.60 0.99
N LEU A 479 -14.21 19.08 1.10
CA LEU A 479 -13.67 18.03 0.22
C LEU A 479 -14.32 16.68 0.50
N ALA A 480 -14.60 16.35 1.77
CA ALA A 480 -15.32 15.14 2.15
C ALA A 480 -16.75 15.11 1.57
N ARG A 481 -17.48 16.22 1.64
CA ARG A 481 -18.77 16.36 0.91
C ARG A 481 -18.58 16.37 -0.59
N GLY A 482 -17.47 16.93 -1.07
CA GLY A 482 -17.06 16.91 -2.48
C GLY A 482 -16.97 15.48 -3.03
N LEU A 483 -16.38 14.54 -2.29
CA LEU A 483 -16.29 13.12 -2.65
C LEU A 483 -17.66 12.54 -3.02
N THR A 484 -18.71 12.91 -2.29
CA THR A 484 -20.03 12.28 -2.43
C THR A 484 -21.02 13.03 -3.33
N VAL A 485 -20.67 14.26 -3.74
CA VAL A 485 -21.49 15.13 -4.61
C VAL A 485 -20.89 15.30 -6.00
N GLN A 486 -19.57 15.33 -6.10
CA GLN A 486 -18.91 15.45 -7.39
C GLN A 486 -18.98 14.13 -8.15
N LYS A 487 -19.28 14.19 -9.44
CA LYS A 487 -19.23 13.04 -10.35
C LYS A 487 -17.79 12.63 -10.61
N GLN A 488 -17.50 11.33 -10.67
CA GLN A 488 -16.25 10.83 -11.25
C GLN A 488 -16.26 10.96 -12.79
N SER A 489 -15.12 10.73 -13.44
CA SER A 489 -15.08 10.54 -14.90
C SER A 489 -15.63 9.15 -15.28
N TYR A 490 -15.90 8.94 -16.57
CA TYR A 490 -16.34 7.62 -17.07
C TYR A 490 -15.20 6.60 -17.09
N SER A 491 -15.54 5.31 -16.92
CA SER A 491 -14.62 4.21 -17.22
C SER A 491 -14.58 3.99 -18.73
N ASP A 492 -13.67 4.67 -19.41
CA ASP A 492 -13.53 4.60 -20.86
C ASP A 492 -12.07 4.82 -21.28
N GLN A 493 -11.83 5.17 -22.55
CA GLN A 493 -10.48 5.42 -23.06
C GLN A 493 -9.97 6.83 -22.77
N PHE A 494 -10.81 7.75 -22.30
CA PHE A 494 -10.48 9.17 -22.19
C PHE A 494 -9.93 9.51 -20.81
N TRP A 495 -9.02 10.48 -20.78
CA TRP A 495 -8.32 10.87 -19.56
C TRP A 495 -8.47 12.37 -19.26
N ASP A 496 -8.15 12.73 -18.03
CA ASP A 496 -8.07 14.13 -17.61
C ASP A 496 -6.62 14.63 -17.75
N ALA A 497 -6.45 15.78 -18.40
CA ALA A 497 -5.15 16.39 -18.63
C ALA A 497 -4.34 16.59 -17.34
N GLU A 498 -4.99 16.72 -16.18
CA GLU A 498 -4.32 16.85 -14.88
C GLU A 498 -3.43 15.66 -14.53
N VAL A 499 -3.69 14.48 -15.09
CA VAL A 499 -2.88 13.27 -14.87
C VAL A 499 -2.10 12.81 -16.10
N THR A 500 -2.38 13.32 -17.29
CA THR A 500 -1.63 13.00 -18.53
C THR A 500 -0.63 14.09 -18.94
N GLN A 501 -0.77 15.32 -18.42
CA GLN A 501 0.10 16.47 -18.74
C GLN A 501 0.68 17.16 -17.51
N PHE A 502 0.04 17.04 -16.35
CA PHE A 502 0.38 17.81 -15.14
C PHE A 502 0.68 16.95 -13.90
N LEU A 503 0.80 15.64 -14.06
CA LEU A 503 1.07 14.71 -12.96
C LEU A 503 2.37 15.11 -12.26
N PHE A 504 2.31 15.40 -10.95
CA PHE A 504 3.47 15.84 -10.16
C PHE A 504 4.30 16.96 -10.83
N LYS A 505 3.64 17.91 -11.51
CA LYS A 505 4.32 19.07 -12.15
C LYS A 505 5.15 19.91 -11.17
N ARG A 506 4.79 19.91 -9.89
CA ARG A 506 5.43 20.74 -8.85
C ARG A 506 5.43 22.22 -9.31
N ASN A 507 6.61 22.83 -9.42
CA ASN A 507 6.79 24.20 -9.88
C ASN A 507 7.04 24.32 -11.40
N ASN A 508 7.04 23.21 -12.14
CA ASN A 508 7.23 23.19 -13.58
C ASN A 508 5.92 23.50 -14.32
N THR A 509 6.04 23.93 -15.59
CA THR A 509 4.89 24.21 -16.47
C THR A 509 4.05 22.96 -16.73
N PHE A 510 4.72 21.83 -16.97
CA PHE A 510 4.11 20.52 -17.22
C PHE A 510 4.73 19.48 -16.29
N GLY A 511 4.05 18.34 -16.13
CA GLY A 511 4.47 17.22 -15.31
C GLY A 511 4.68 15.96 -16.12
N GLY A 512 4.44 14.82 -15.49
CA GLY A 512 4.43 13.51 -16.14
C GLY A 512 3.08 13.15 -16.77
N ASP A 513 3.09 11.98 -17.41
CA ASP A 513 1.93 11.31 -17.99
C ASP A 513 1.71 9.97 -17.27
N LEU A 514 0.63 9.88 -16.48
CA LEU A 514 0.27 8.68 -15.73
C LEU A 514 -0.03 7.50 -16.66
N ARG A 515 -0.70 7.74 -17.79
CA ARG A 515 -1.07 6.68 -18.74
C ARG A 515 0.17 6.12 -19.43
N ALA A 516 1.07 6.99 -19.89
CA ALA A 516 2.35 6.56 -20.45
C ALA A 516 3.19 5.81 -19.41
N THR A 517 3.17 6.26 -18.15
CA THR A 517 3.82 5.58 -17.02
C THR A 517 3.26 4.19 -16.77
N ASP A 518 1.94 4.00 -16.81
CA ASP A 518 1.30 2.70 -16.64
C ASP A 518 1.70 1.72 -17.76
N ILE A 519 1.76 2.18 -19.01
CA ILE A 519 2.21 1.38 -20.16
C ILE A 519 3.69 0.98 -19.98
N GLN A 520 4.55 1.95 -19.66
CA GLN A 520 5.98 1.69 -19.45
C GLN A 520 6.23 0.77 -18.25
N ARG A 521 5.43 0.89 -17.18
CA ARG A 521 5.47 -0.02 -16.03
C ARG A 521 5.06 -1.43 -16.40
N GLY A 522 4.07 -1.61 -17.29
CA GLY A 522 3.73 -2.92 -17.84
C GLY A 522 4.92 -3.61 -18.56
N ARG A 523 5.73 -2.83 -19.30
CA ARG A 523 6.97 -3.33 -19.95
C ARG A 523 8.06 -3.65 -18.95
N ASP A 524 8.22 -2.80 -17.93
CA ASP A 524 9.19 -2.98 -16.84
C ASP A 524 8.93 -4.24 -16.02
N HIS A 525 7.66 -4.55 -15.77
CA HIS A 525 7.20 -5.75 -15.06
C HIS A 525 7.14 -7.00 -15.95
N GLY A 526 7.43 -6.87 -17.25
CA GLY A 526 7.35 -7.97 -18.20
C GLY A 526 5.96 -8.61 -18.19
N LEU A 527 4.89 -7.81 -18.15
CA LEU A 527 3.52 -8.33 -18.21
C LEU A 527 3.32 -9.12 -19.51
N GLY A 528 2.54 -10.19 -19.43
CA GLY A 528 2.11 -10.93 -20.62
C GLY A 528 1.42 -10.02 -21.65
N SER A 529 1.49 -10.40 -22.93
CA SER A 529 0.72 -9.70 -23.96
C SER A 529 -0.79 -9.83 -23.70
N TYR A 530 -1.57 -8.94 -24.29
CA TYR A 530 -3.03 -8.98 -24.18
C TYR A 530 -3.60 -10.36 -24.57
N ILE A 531 -3.09 -10.96 -25.64
CA ILE A 531 -3.48 -12.29 -26.11
C ILE A 531 -3.16 -13.37 -25.07
N ALA A 532 -1.94 -13.36 -24.53
CA ALA A 532 -1.51 -14.35 -23.54
C ALA A 532 -2.36 -14.31 -22.28
N THR A 533 -2.69 -13.10 -21.80
CA THR A 533 -3.54 -12.93 -20.62
C THR A 533 -4.99 -13.36 -20.88
N ARG A 534 -5.55 -13.08 -22.07
CA ARG A 534 -6.87 -13.61 -22.45
C ARG A 534 -6.90 -15.13 -22.45
N ALA A 535 -5.86 -15.77 -22.99
CA ALA A 535 -5.73 -17.21 -22.97
C ALA A 535 -5.65 -17.76 -21.53
N ALA A 536 -4.89 -17.11 -20.64
CA ALA A 536 -4.82 -17.45 -19.22
C ALA A 536 -6.19 -17.33 -18.51
N CYS A 537 -7.02 -16.37 -18.93
CA CYS A 537 -8.39 -16.20 -18.48
C CYS A 537 -9.41 -17.16 -19.13
N GLY A 538 -8.99 -18.04 -20.04
CA GLY A 538 -9.91 -18.90 -20.81
C GLY A 538 -10.82 -18.14 -21.78
N LEU A 539 -10.47 -16.90 -22.13
CA LEU A 539 -11.21 -16.06 -23.07
C LEU A 539 -10.73 -16.32 -24.52
N PRO A 540 -11.55 -16.02 -25.54
CA PRO A 540 -11.13 -16.09 -26.94
C PRO A 540 -9.91 -15.21 -27.20
N ALA A 541 -8.80 -15.82 -27.62
CA ALA A 541 -7.55 -15.14 -27.94
C ALA A 541 -7.55 -14.74 -29.43
N PRO A 542 -7.52 -13.43 -29.77
CA PRO A 542 -7.56 -12.98 -31.16
C PRO A 542 -6.29 -13.41 -31.90
N LYS A 543 -6.41 -13.81 -33.17
CA LYS A 543 -5.27 -14.17 -34.04
C LYS A 543 -4.93 -13.08 -35.04
N SER A 544 -5.84 -12.13 -35.23
CA SER A 544 -5.70 -10.97 -36.10
C SER A 544 -6.24 -9.72 -35.40
N PHE A 545 -5.88 -8.52 -35.87
CA PHE A 545 -6.52 -7.28 -35.41
C PHE A 545 -8.03 -7.29 -35.67
N HIS A 546 -8.49 -7.92 -36.76
CA HIS A 546 -9.91 -8.02 -37.07
C HIS A 546 -10.68 -8.80 -35.99
N ASP A 547 -10.10 -9.86 -35.45
CA ASP A 547 -10.70 -10.66 -34.36
C ASP A 547 -10.88 -9.82 -33.08
N MET A 548 -10.19 -8.68 -32.95
CA MET A 548 -10.36 -7.78 -31.80
C MET A 548 -11.66 -6.97 -31.85
N LEU A 549 -12.34 -6.90 -33.00
CA LEU A 549 -13.59 -6.15 -33.17
C LEU A 549 -14.75 -6.68 -32.30
N ASP A 550 -14.67 -7.94 -31.90
CA ASP A 550 -15.63 -8.60 -31.00
C ASP A 550 -15.72 -7.90 -29.65
N PHE A 551 -14.64 -7.25 -29.20
CA PHE A 551 -14.55 -6.66 -27.88
C PHE A 551 -13.94 -5.24 -27.86
N ILE A 552 -13.34 -4.75 -28.95
CA ILE A 552 -12.82 -3.37 -29.10
C ILE A 552 -13.56 -2.67 -30.24
N SER A 553 -13.75 -1.34 -30.15
CA SER A 553 -14.34 -0.54 -31.23
C SER A 553 -13.50 -0.54 -32.50
N GLN A 554 -14.15 -0.39 -33.67
CA GLN A 554 -13.49 -0.40 -34.98
C GLN A 554 -12.40 0.68 -35.12
N GLU A 555 -12.67 1.87 -34.58
CA GLU A 555 -11.75 3.01 -34.60
C GLU A 555 -10.44 2.67 -33.87
N ASN A 556 -10.54 2.16 -32.65
CA ASN A 556 -9.39 1.75 -31.85
C ASN A 556 -8.63 0.56 -32.45
N VAL A 557 -9.33 -0.42 -33.03
CA VAL A 557 -8.67 -1.54 -33.74
C VAL A 557 -7.85 -1.02 -34.92
N ALA A 558 -8.38 -0.06 -35.69
CA ALA A 558 -7.63 0.55 -36.79
C ALA A 558 -6.37 1.29 -36.30
N VAL A 559 -6.46 2.02 -35.17
CA VAL A 559 -5.30 2.68 -34.56
C VAL A 559 -4.28 1.66 -34.05
N LEU A 560 -4.72 0.62 -33.33
CA LEU A 560 -3.86 -0.48 -32.88
C LEU A 560 -3.11 -1.12 -34.05
N GLN A 561 -3.80 -1.42 -35.15
CA GLN A 561 -3.21 -1.99 -36.36
C GLN A 561 -2.19 -1.05 -37.02
N SER A 562 -2.37 0.27 -36.90
CA SER A 562 -1.42 1.26 -37.42
C SER A 562 -0.16 1.40 -36.56
N MET A 563 -0.25 1.06 -35.26
CA MET A 563 0.84 1.22 -34.29
C MET A 563 1.63 -0.05 -34.05
N TYR A 564 0.96 -1.20 -33.94
CA TYR A 564 1.57 -2.48 -33.60
C TYR A 564 1.76 -3.36 -34.84
N GLU A 565 2.87 -4.08 -34.90
CA GLU A 565 3.21 -4.93 -36.06
C GLU A 565 2.34 -6.20 -36.12
N SER A 566 2.04 -6.78 -34.95
CA SER A 566 1.22 -7.97 -34.77
C SER A 566 0.25 -7.77 -33.58
N PRO A 567 -0.93 -8.41 -33.58
CA PRO A 567 -1.78 -8.45 -32.39
C PRO A 567 -1.10 -9.12 -31.18
N ASP A 568 -0.07 -9.96 -31.40
CA ASP A 568 0.76 -10.53 -30.32
C ASP A 568 1.58 -9.47 -29.56
N ASP A 569 1.89 -8.35 -30.21
CA ASP A 569 2.71 -7.27 -29.64
C ASP A 569 1.88 -6.32 -28.78
N VAL A 570 0.55 -6.44 -28.82
CA VAL A 570 -0.36 -5.52 -28.13
C VAL A 570 -0.32 -5.79 -26.63
N GLU A 571 0.02 -4.74 -25.90
CA GLU A 571 0.25 -4.79 -24.46
C GLU A 571 -1.06 -4.92 -23.69
N LEU A 572 -1.06 -5.71 -22.61
CA LEU A 572 -2.24 -5.92 -21.75
C LEU A 572 -2.82 -4.60 -21.24
N VAL A 573 -1.95 -3.71 -20.74
CA VAL A 573 -2.33 -2.39 -20.21
C VAL A 573 -3.11 -1.59 -21.27
N VAL A 574 -2.73 -1.71 -22.54
CA VAL A 574 -3.31 -0.96 -23.66
C VAL A 574 -4.64 -1.58 -24.09
N ALA A 575 -4.65 -2.79 -24.64
CA ALA A 575 -5.86 -3.36 -25.22
C ALA A 575 -6.94 -3.69 -24.17
N GLY A 576 -6.55 -4.11 -22.97
CA GLY A 576 -7.52 -4.33 -21.89
C GLY A 576 -8.30 -3.07 -21.51
N SER A 577 -7.69 -1.89 -21.66
CA SER A 577 -8.36 -0.59 -21.40
C SER A 577 -9.29 -0.14 -22.53
N LEU A 578 -9.21 -0.77 -23.70
CA LEU A 578 -9.99 -0.41 -24.90
C LEU A 578 -11.17 -1.36 -25.13
N GLU A 579 -11.29 -2.40 -24.30
CA GLU A 579 -12.40 -3.32 -24.35
C GLU A 579 -13.72 -2.61 -24.00
N ARG A 580 -14.80 -3.00 -24.67
CA ARG A 580 -16.16 -2.63 -24.27
C ARG A 580 -16.44 -3.20 -22.89
N LEU A 581 -17.01 -2.37 -22.02
CA LEU A 581 -17.37 -2.76 -20.66
C LEU A 581 -18.39 -3.90 -20.67
N VAL A 582 -18.25 -4.83 -19.74
CA VAL A 582 -19.27 -5.85 -19.47
C VAL A 582 -20.48 -5.15 -18.83
N PRO A 583 -21.73 -5.41 -19.29
CA PRO A 583 -22.91 -4.80 -18.70
C PRO A 583 -22.96 -4.95 -17.18
N GLY A 584 -23.14 -3.83 -16.47
CA GLY A 584 -23.17 -3.79 -15.00
C GLY A 584 -21.80 -3.75 -14.31
N ALA A 585 -20.71 -3.79 -15.06
CA ALA A 585 -19.34 -3.63 -14.55
C ALA A 585 -18.67 -2.39 -15.19
N LEU A 586 -17.59 -1.93 -14.57
CA LEU A 586 -16.74 -0.84 -15.10
C LEU A 586 -15.47 -1.37 -15.77
N ALA A 587 -15.43 -2.65 -16.15
CA ALA A 587 -14.29 -3.25 -16.83
C ALA A 587 -14.73 -4.09 -18.02
N GLY A 588 -13.87 -4.17 -19.05
CA GLY A 588 -13.99 -5.14 -20.13
C GLY A 588 -13.72 -6.57 -19.67
N PRO A 589 -14.03 -7.59 -20.48
CA PRO A 589 -13.98 -8.99 -20.07
C PRO A 589 -12.60 -9.47 -19.59
N THR A 590 -11.49 -8.99 -20.19
CA THR A 590 -10.13 -9.38 -19.77
C THR A 590 -9.82 -8.82 -18.39
N PHE A 591 -10.03 -7.52 -18.18
CA PHE A 591 -9.81 -6.90 -16.88
C PHE A 591 -10.79 -7.42 -15.83
N LEU A 592 -12.05 -7.68 -16.19
CA LEU A 592 -13.02 -8.28 -15.26
C LEU A 592 -12.59 -9.67 -14.79
N CYS A 593 -12.02 -10.51 -15.66
CA CYS A 593 -11.43 -11.79 -15.26
C CYS A 593 -10.32 -11.60 -14.21
N ILE A 594 -9.35 -10.73 -14.49
CA ILE A 594 -8.20 -10.49 -13.60
C ILE A 594 -8.65 -9.94 -12.24
N LEU A 595 -9.57 -8.97 -12.25
CA LEU A 595 -10.12 -8.37 -11.03
C LEU A 595 -10.91 -9.41 -10.21
N THR A 596 -11.75 -10.21 -10.87
CA THR A 596 -12.54 -11.26 -10.21
C THR A 596 -11.63 -12.29 -9.54
N GLU A 597 -10.59 -12.75 -10.25
CA GLU A 597 -9.62 -13.70 -9.71
C GLU A 597 -8.83 -13.12 -8.54
N GLN A 598 -8.36 -11.87 -8.64
CA GLN A 598 -7.64 -11.23 -7.55
C GLN A 598 -8.50 -11.12 -6.28
N PHE A 599 -9.72 -10.57 -6.40
CA PHE A 599 -10.56 -10.37 -5.23
C PHE A 599 -11.09 -11.70 -4.67
N TYR A 600 -11.23 -12.74 -5.49
CA TYR A 600 -11.45 -14.09 -4.99
C TYR A 600 -10.28 -14.54 -4.10
N ARG A 601 -9.03 -14.41 -4.58
CA ARG A 601 -7.81 -14.77 -3.82
C ARG A 601 -7.67 -14.00 -2.52
N THR A 602 -7.88 -12.69 -2.56
CA THR A 602 -7.74 -11.82 -1.39
C THR A 602 -8.76 -12.16 -0.30
N ARG A 603 -9.97 -12.61 -0.66
CA ARG A 603 -10.99 -13.09 0.29
C ARG A 603 -10.68 -14.49 0.80
N VAL A 604 -10.56 -15.44 -0.12
CA VAL A 604 -10.52 -16.88 0.17
C VAL A 604 -9.16 -17.32 0.72
N GLY A 605 -8.08 -16.64 0.34
CA GLY A 605 -6.74 -16.86 0.88
C GLY A 605 -6.50 -16.20 2.25
N ASP A 606 -7.49 -15.49 2.80
CA ASP A 606 -7.37 -14.74 4.05
C ASP A 606 -8.05 -15.47 5.23
N ARG A 607 -7.25 -16.09 6.10
CA ARG A 607 -7.72 -16.81 7.30
C ARG A 607 -8.52 -15.93 8.25
N TYR A 608 -8.24 -14.63 8.24
CA TYR A 608 -8.84 -13.64 9.13
C TYR A 608 -9.97 -12.85 8.45
N PHE A 609 -10.40 -13.22 7.23
CA PHE A 609 -11.52 -12.56 6.56
C PHE A 609 -12.76 -12.59 7.45
N TYR A 610 -13.44 -11.45 7.60
CA TYR A 610 -14.38 -11.23 8.70
C TYR A 610 -15.59 -12.19 8.75
N GLU A 611 -15.92 -12.85 7.63
CA GLU A 611 -17.03 -13.81 7.53
C GLU A 611 -16.65 -15.26 7.89
N ASN A 612 -15.39 -15.52 8.24
CA ASN A 612 -14.93 -16.81 8.72
C ASN A 612 -15.31 -17.05 10.18
N GLY A 613 -15.91 -18.21 10.44
CA GLY A 613 -16.36 -18.70 11.74
C GLY A 613 -15.84 -20.09 12.12
N ALA A 614 -15.05 -20.74 11.25
CA ALA A 614 -14.54 -22.09 11.48
C ALA A 614 -13.51 -22.15 12.63
N ASP A 615 -12.76 -21.07 12.85
CA ASP A 615 -11.81 -20.93 13.95
C ASP A 615 -12.36 -19.95 15.01
N PRO A 616 -12.81 -20.44 16.17
CA PRO A 616 -13.36 -19.59 17.23
C PRO A 616 -12.40 -18.52 17.75
N ASP A 617 -11.08 -18.72 17.63
CA ASP A 617 -10.09 -17.76 18.12
C ASP A 617 -10.03 -16.50 17.23
N THR A 618 -10.34 -16.62 15.94
CA THR A 618 -10.32 -15.49 14.98
C THR A 618 -11.71 -15.00 14.59
N ALA A 619 -12.74 -15.83 14.78
CA ALA A 619 -14.12 -15.51 14.41
C ALA A 619 -14.71 -14.37 15.26
N PHE A 620 -15.49 -13.51 14.61
CA PHE A 620 -16.45 -12.67 15.34
C PHE A 620 -17.61 -13.54 15.83
N THR A 621 -18.22 -13.19 16.96
CA THR A 621 -19.46 -13.87 17.36
C THR A 621 -20.58 -13.63 16.34
N PRO A 622 -21.63 -14.46 16.28
CA PRO A 622 -22.70 -14.25 15.29
C PRO A 622 -23.37 -12.87 15.40
N SER A 623 -23.51 -12.35 16.63
CA SER A 623 -24.05 -11.00 16.85
C SER A 623 -23.11 -9.90 16.38
N GLN A 624 -21.80 -10.03 16.65
CA GLN A 624 -20.78 -9.09 16.16
C GLN A 624 -20.73 -9.07 14.63
N LEU A 625 -20.71 -10.25 13.99
CA LEU A 625 -20.76 -10.36 12.52
C LEU A 625 -22.02 -9.72 11.94
N GLN A 626 -23.18 -9.94 12.57
CA GLN A 626 -24.44 -9.36 12.13
C GLN A 626 -24.49 -7.83 12.31
N ALA A 627 -23.84 -7.30 13.35
CA ALA A 627 -23.68 -5.87 13.56
C ALA A 627 -22.79 -5.24 12.49
N ILE A 628 -21.66 -5.86 12.14
CA ILE A 628 -20.78 -5.41 11.04
C ILE A 628 -21.57 -5.36 9.73
N ARG A 629 -22.25 -6.46 9.33
CA ARG A 629 -23.03 -6.55 8.08
C ARG A 629 -24.18 -5.53 7.96
N LYS A 630 -24.65 -4.97 9.08
CA LYS A 630 -25.76 -4.00 9.09
C LYS A 630 -25.29 -2.57 9.27
N GLY A 631 -24.18 -2.38 9.96
CA GLY A 631 -23.71 -1.08 10.44
C GLY A 631 -22.55 -0.49 9.65
N ALA A 632 -21.71 -1.34 9.06
CA ALA A 632 -20.56 -0.90 8.26
C ALA A 632 -21.07 -0.29 6.94
N SER A 633 -20.79 1.00 6.72
CA SER A 633 -21.07 1.68 5.46
C SER A 633 -20.14 2.85 5.26
N MET A 634 -19.83 3.17 4.00
CA MET A 634 -19.01 4.35 3.70
C MET A 634 -19.70 5.64 4.16
N ALA A 635 -21.04 5.69 4.12
CA ALA A 635 -21.81 6.83 4.62
C ALA A 635 -21.57 7.05 6.13
N ARG A 636 -21.50 5.97 6.91
CA ARG A 636 -21.26 6.04 8.35
C ARG A 636 -19.84 6.48 8.68
N ILE A 637 -18.83 5.95 7.98
CA ILE A 637 -17.43 6.39 8.12
C ILE A 637 -17.29 7.90 7.91
N LEU A 638 -17.89 8.46 6.85
CA LEU A 638 -17.84 9.90 6.59
C LEU A 638 -18.54 10.72 7.67
N CYS A 639 -19.69 10.25 8.17
CA CYS A 639 -20.44 10.92 9.23
C CYS A 639 -19.69 10.94 10.57
N ASP A 640 -19.06 9.83 10.96
CA ASP A 640 -18.44 9.70 12.27
C ASP A 640 -17.06 10.37 12.37
N ASN A 641 -16.41 10.60 11.23
CA ASN A 641 -15.02 11.03 11.18
C ASN A 641 -14.79 12.39 10.51
N GLY A 642 -15.86 13.03 9.99
CA GLY A 642 -15.86 14.44 9.60
C GLY A 642 -15.95 15.38 10.81
N ASP A 643 -15.50 16.63 10.66
CA ASP A 643 -15.53 17.60 11.77
C ASP A 643 -16.97 18.11 12.04
N ALA A 644 -17.76 18.30 10.99
CA ALA A 644 -19.10 18.89 11.04
C ALA A 644 -20.05 18.35 9.96
N ILE A 645 -19.89 17.09 9.54
CA ILE A 645 -20.81 16.41 8.61
C ILE A 645 -22.05 15.94 9.37
N ARG A 646 -23.24 16.47 9.04
CA ARG A 646 -24.48 16.17 9.79
C ARG A 646 -25.47 15.30 9.04
N ALA A 647 -25.33 15.21 7.72
CA ALA A 647 -26.15 14.35 6.87
C ALA A 647 -25.30 13.73 5.78
N MET A 648 -25.68 12.54 5.32
CA MET A 648 -25.06 11.84 4.20
C MET A 648 -26.11 10.96 3.50
N GLN A 649 -25.94 10.70 2.20
CA GLN A 649 -26.77 9.70 1.53
C GLN A 649 -26.34 8.28 1.95
N PRO A 650 -27.28 7.33 2.11
CA PRO A 650 -26.95 5.97 2.56
C PRO A 650 -25.94 5.24 1.67
N ARG A 651 -26.01 5.42 0.34
CA ARG A 651 -25.04 4.84 -0.60
C ARG A 651 -24.04 5.91 -1.00
N ALA A 652 -22.97 6.04 -0.22
CA ALA A 652 -22.00 7.16 -0.33
C ALA A 652 -21.07 7.08 -1.55
N PHE A 653 -21.09 6.00 -2.32
CA PHE A 653 -20.43 5.88 -3.63
C PHE A 653 -21.35 6.32 -4.80
N GLU A 654 -22.66 6.38 -4.56
CA GLU A 654 -23.64 6.88 -5.53
C GLU A 654 -23.93 8.37 -5.33
N LEU A 655 -24.25 9.05 -6.42
CA LEU A 655 -24.76 10.41 -6.37
C LEU A 655 -26.10 10.47 -5.62
N ILE A 656 -26.40 11.66 -5.09
CA ILE A 656 -27.69 11.95 -4.46
C ILE A 656 -28.79 11.85 -5.51
N SER A 657 -29.85 11.11 -5.19
CA SER A 657 -30.99 10.87 -6.08
C SER A 657 -32.28 10.68 -5.29
N PRO A 658 -33.46 10.60 -5.92
CA PRO A 658 -34.70 10.28 -5.21
C PRO A 658 -34.64 8.94 -4.43
N GLN A 659 -33.80 8.00 -4.86
CA GLN A 659 -33.57 6.69 -4.23
C GLN A 659 -32.32 6.66 -3.33
N ASN A 660 -31.59 7.78 -3.23
CA ASN A 660 -30.37 7.93 -2.43
C ASN A 660 -30.32 9.34 -1.82
N LYS A 661 -31.35 9.70 -1.07
CA LYS A 661 -31.49 11.03 -0.48
C LYS A 661 -30.53 11.20 0.69
N LEU A 662 -30.14 12.45 0.96
CA LEU A 662 -29.47 12.79 2.21
C LEU A 662 -30.39 12.45 3.39
N VAL A 663 -29.82 11.81 4.40
CA VAL A 663 -30.45 11.59 5.70
C VAL A 663 -29.54 12.10 6.81
N PRO A 664 -30.09 12.55 7.94
CA PRO A 664 -29.28 12.87 9.12
C PRO A 664 -28.38 11.69 9.53
N CYS A 665 -27.13 11.97 9.91
CA CYS A 665 -26.14 10.94 10.26
C CYS A 665 -26.62 10.01 11.39
N ASN A 666 -27.43 10.51 12.33
CA ASN A 666 -28.00 9.71 13.42
C ASN A 666 -29.09 8.72 12.98
N GLN A 667 -29.54 8.78 11.72
CA GLN A 667 -30.48 7.82 11.13
C GLN A 667 -29.75 6.73 10.33
N LEU A 668 -28.45 6.89 10.07
CA LEU A 668 -27.66 5.87 9.40
C LEU A 668 -27.37 4.70 10.37
N PRO A 669 -27.44 3.45 9.89
CA PRO A 669 -26.99 2.30 10.66
C PRO A 669 -25.55 2.45 11.12
N PHE A 670 -25.21 1.83 12.25
CA PHE A 670 -23.88 1.85 12.84
C PHE A 670 -23.54 0.48 13.43
N ILE A 671 -22.25 0.21 13.59
CA ILE A 671 -21.76 -1.00 14.25
C ILE A 671 -21.95 -0.83 15.77
N ASP A 672 -22.79 -1.68 16.37
CA ASP A 672 -23.02 -1.66 17.81
C ASP A 672 -21.82 -2.26 18.57
N LEU A 673 -20.94 -1.37 19.05
CA LEU A 673 -19.73 -1.74 19.79
C LEU A 673 -20.00 -2.28 21.20
N THR A 674 -21.24 -2.19 21.72
CA THR A 674 -21.58 -2.82 23.02
C THR A 674 -21.43 -4.35 22.97
N LEU A 675 -21.50 -4.94 21.77
CA LEU A 675 -21.30 -6.36 21.54
C LEU A 675 -19.85 -6.84 21.71
N TRP A 676 -18.90 -5.92 21.96
CA TRP A 676 -17.50 -6.20 22.31
C TRP A 676 -17.21 -6.00 23.80
N GLN A 677 -18.24 -5.76 24.62
CA GLN A 677 -18.05 -5.71 26.06
C GLN A 677 -17.63 -7.09 26.61
N ASP A 678 -16.46 -7.14 27.25
CA ASP A 678 -15.90 -8.34 27.87
C ASP A 678 -16.26 -8.39 29.36
N VAL A 679 -17.48 -8.84 29.63
CA VAL A 679 -17.99 -8.97 31.00
C VAL A 679 -17.32 -10.08 31.80
N ARG A 680 -16.57 -11.00 31.17
CA ARG A 680 -15.95 -12.15 31.84
C ARG A 680 -14.44 -11.99 32.06
N GLY A 681 -13.83 -10.93 31.52
CA GLY A 681 -12.38 -10.71 31.61
C GLY A 681 -11.60 -11.83 30.93
N HIS A 682 -11.94 -12.15 29.67
CA HIS A 682 -11.17 -13.12 28.89
C HIS A 682 -9.76 -12.61 28.54
N PHE A 683 -9.52 -11.30 28.71
CA PHE A 683 -8.26 -10.62 28.49
C PHE A 683 -7.59 -10.13 29.77
#